data_AF-A0A6I5NQ66-F1
#
_entry.id   AF-A0A6I5NQ66-F1
#
_cell.length_a   1.000
_cell.length_b   1.000
_cell.length_c   1.000
_cell.angle_alpha   90.00
_cell.angle_beta   90.00
_cell.angle_gamma   90.00
#
_symmetry.space_group_name_H-M   'P 1'
#
loop_
_entity.id
_entity.type
_entity.pdbx_description
1 polymer ?
#
loop_
_entity_poly.entity_id
_entity_poly.type
_entity_poly.pdbx_seq_one_letter_code
_entity_poly.pdbx_strand_id
1 'polypeptide(L)'
;MLTMKLAGKIALTMSISGLAGGFAAVSTIAAESFVELCEQREQQSPETQQTVSVLLSTTNTTDCQEANAILSDRTRLELTNREIRDLRPLAFFPQLTSLYLSQNQISDLTPLVNLSNLTELYLLDNQITDLSPLKQLSGLQTLQIDNNSVLNLEPLAEVRSLTKLYANNNQIISLESLSELPNLTELSLANNQISTINSIASLEQLTYLNLGGNRVDNAEALSTFSHLRALDLSGNNLTDLAALSALSTLNQLDLRENPLPSKNCPLLPATVCVFSDGAADLYRQGQEQLAAGDFVPAIDTFTAALAVYETEGDRLRESDALDQIGNAYDALGQFANSLDSYQHAAAVRQQSGDRQGTSESLTNLGITYLRLGQTSRAQATLTQALEMYQSLTPRDRSWLRPEPREGRILEGLALAAQQLEALPTALGFAKLSLADYRRGSDRAGEVTAIVRVGTTYLELGNLVKARTYLDKALQLSERQSDRAGQARSLKALGDWAVENNEPATALERYQTALTIYQALGDVANQGTTLNAIGALQLQLNQPDQAAVALYQTVDLWESLRPGLTDENKISLAEAQAQTYQLLQRSLIALNDIPASLEISERGRARAFTELLAHRLALQGQPVPADQLQPPSAAKMRQVAQTQNATLVEYAIVGEDLYIWVVQTDGEIQFASQPLTDQSLSSWVTDSRAALNLPTRGIAIEAAISDSTPEMAAASNHLQQLYDLLIEPIADFLPEAANETVIIVPQGELFLVPFPALMDPNGVALLDQHPLLFAPAISLLTLDAPTISEKPETLSAVVVGNPDMPPLPGTDEPLPPLQGAESEARAIADLLNVQPLIGAAATKAAVLQDLPQADIIHLATHGLLEDLGTGVPGALALAPTADDAGYLTAAEILELPLTAQLAVLSACDTGQGDITGDGVVGLSRSLLTAGVDSVAVTLWSIPDEPTELLMTTFYEQLQTTPNRAIALQQAMLKTRDQFPHPANWSAFQLYGQSGAVTPAMIP
;
A
#
# COMPACT_ATOMS: atom_id res chain seq x y z
N MET A 1 -24.98 -34.29 48.30
CA MET A 1 -25.62 -35.55 48.76
C MET A 1 -24.97 -36.71 48.02
N LEU A 2 -24.33 -37.59 48.81
CA LEU A 2 -23.70 -38.90 48.61
C LEU A 2 -23.31 -39.34 47.18
N THR A 3 -22.05 -39.56 46.79
CA THR A 3 -20.92 -40.41 47.31
C THR A 3 -21.14 -41.91 47.40
N MET A 4 -20.15 -42.62 46.84
CA MET A 4 -19.53 -43.89 47.28
C MET A 4 -19.98 -45.23 46.67
N LYS A 5 -19.06 -45.75 45.82
CA LYS A 5 -18.33 -47.03 45.92
C LYS A 5 -18.98 -48.17 46.71
N LEU A 6 -19.10 -49.33 46.07
CA LEU A 6 -18.83 -50.62 46.72
C LEU A 6 -18.09 -51.57 45.76
N ALA A 7 -17.04 -52.19 46.28
CA ALA A 7 -16.16 -53.15 45.64
C ALA A 7 -16.75 -54.58 45.68
N GLY A 8 -16.27 -55.48 44.80
CA GLY A 8 -16.49 -56.91 44.97
C GLY A 8 -16.12 -57.75 43.74
N LYS A 9 -15.01 -58.48 43.86
CA LYS A 9 -14.36 -59.32 42.85
C LYS A 9 -14.87 -60.77 42.91
N ILE A 10 -14.82 -61.47 41.76
CA ILE A 10 -14.68 -62.94 41.54
C ILE A 10 -15.95 -63.80 41.61
N ALA A 11 -16.33 -64.41 40.47
CA ALA A 11 -16.27 -65.86 40.25
C ALA A 11 -16.74 -66.25 38.83
N LEU A 12 -16.09 -67.29 38.29
CA LEU A 12 -16.09 -67.79 36.92
C LEU A 12 -17.18 -68.85 36.68
N THR A 13 -17.49 -69.10 35.40
CA THR A 13 -18.20 -70.27 34.77
C THR A 13 -19.74 -70.24 34.85
N MET A 14 -20.54 -70.58 33.82
CA MET A 14 -20.44 -71.49 32.66
C MET A 14 -21.22 -70.92 31.45
N SER A 15 -20.65 -70.90 30.25
CA SER A 15 -20.86 -71.86 29.13
C SER A 15 -22.18 -71.75 28.35
N ILE A 16 -22.11 -71.23 27.11
CA ILE A 16 -22.80 -71.78 25.93
C ILE A 16 -21.90 -71.61 24.69
N SER A 17 -21.35 -72.72 24.22
CA SER A 17 -20.96 -73.04 22.84
C SER A 17 -22.22 -73.17 21.97
N GLY A 18 -22.31 -72.82 20.69
CA GLY A 18 -21.38 -72.39 19.65
C GLY A 18 -22.14 -72.50 18.32
N LEU A 19 -21.76 -71.75 17.30
CA LEU A 19 -21.86 -72.12 15.88
C LEU A 19 -21.08 -71.09 15.04
N ALA A 20 -20.18 -71.64 14.23
CA ALA A 20 -19.21 -70.96 13.41
C ALA A 20 -19.84 -70.13 12.28
N GLY A 21 -19.17 -69.04 11.90
CA GLY A 21 -19.52 -68.21 10.76
C GLY A 21 -18.43 -67.18 10.43
N GLY A 22 -17.33 -67.66 9.84
CA GLY A 22 -16.47 -66.94 8.89
C GLY A 22 -15.88 -65.57 9.29
N PHE A 23 -14.75 -65.57 9.99
CA PHE A 23 -13.70 -64.63 9.61
C PHE A 23 -13.02 -65.21 8.37
N ALA A 24 -13.49 -64.79 7.19
CA ALA A 24 -12.67 -64.91 6.00
C ALA A 24 -11.40 -64.13 6.27
N ALA A 25 -10.26 -64.82 6.26
CA ALA A 25 -9.03 -64.18 5.80
C ALA A 25 -9.41 -63.46 4.50
N VAL A 26 -9.24 -62.13 4.45
CA VAL A 26 -9.20 -61.45 3.16
C VAL A 26 -7.94 -61.98 2.48
N SER A 27 -8.13 -63.11 1.80
CA SER A 27 -7.30 -63.52 0.68
C SER A 27 -7.17 -62.29 -0.18
N THR A 28 -5.98 -61.69 -0.23
CA THR A 28 -5.60 -60.82 -1.34
C THR A 28 -5.80 -61.65 -2.60
N ILE A 29 -6.95 -61.47 -3.26
CA ILE A 29 -7.10 -61.86 -4.65
C ILE A 29 -6.01 -61.06 -5.35
N ALA A 30 -5.01 -61.75 -5.91
CA ALA A 30 -4.08 -61.10 -6.81
C ALA A 30 -4.91 -60.71 -8.03
N ALA A 31 -5.44 -59.47 -8.05
CA ALA A 31 -6.20 -58.98 -9.18
C ALA A 31 -5.33 -59.12 -10.43
N GLU A 32 -5.87 -59.73 -11.49
CA GLU A 32 -5.10 -60.04 -12.71
C GLU A 32 -4.97 -58.81 -13.63
N SER A 33 -5.74 -57.73 -13.35
CA SER A 33 -5.70 -56.47 -14.09
C SER A 33 -6.08 -55.25 -13.23
N PHE A 34 -5.71 -54.05 -13.70
CA PHE A 34 -6.13 -52.79 -13.06
C PHE A 34 -7.66 -52.61 -13.07
N VAL A 35 -8.36 -53.01 -14.15
CA VAL A 35 -9.82 -52.91 -14.24
C VAL A 35 -10.49 -53.69 -13.12
N GLU A 36 -10.07 -54.93 -12.89
CA GLU A 36 -10.60 -55.78 -11.83
C GLU A 36 -10.32 -55.17 -10.44
N LEU A 37 -9.10 -54.68 -10.21
CA LEU A 37 -8.74 -54.03 -8.95
C LEU A 37 -9.53 -52.73 -8.72
N CYS A 38 -9.81 -51.96 -9.77
CA CYS A 38 -10.56 -50.71 -9.72
C CYS A 38 -12.06 -50.93 -9.48
N GLU A 39 -12.65 -51.95 -10.12
CA GLU A 39 -14.05 -52.35 -9.90
C GLU A 39 -14.25 -52.90 -8.49
N GLN A 40 -13.28 -53.64 -7.97
CA GLN A 40 -13.29 -54.21 -6.61
C GLN A 40 -12.71 -53.26 -5.55
N ARG A 41 -12.49 -51.98 -5.86
CA ARG A 41 -11.76 -51.04 -4.97
C ARG A 41 -12.32 -50.99 -3.55
N GLU A 42 -13.65 -51.06 -3.38
CA GLU A 42 -14.30 -51.04 -2.06
C GLU A 42 -13.91 -52.21 -1.15
N GLN A 43 -13.40 -53.31 -1.72
CA GLN A 43 -12.93 -54.50 -1.01
C GLN A 43 -11.41 -54.48 -0.75
N GLN A 44 -10.69 -53.48 -1.27
CA GLN A 44 -9.25 -53.31 -1.09
C GLN A 44 -8.93 -52.50 0.18
N SER A 45 -7.67 -52.50 0.60
CA SER A 45 -7.20 -51.64 1.68
C SER A 45 -7.40 -50.15 1.39
N PRO A 46 -7.62 -49.29 2.41
CA PRO A 46 -7.78 -47.85 2.23
C PRO A 46 -6.65 -47.20 1.41
N GLU A 47 -5.43 -47.68 1.58
CA GLU A 47 -4.25 -47.22 0.84
C GLU A 47 -4.35 -47.52 -0.66
N THR A 48 -4.82 -48.72 -1.01
CA THR A 48 -5.05 -49.12 -2.41
C THR A 48 -6.21 -48.33 -3.01
N GLN A 49 -7.27 -48.11 -2.23
CA GLN A 49 -8.42 -47.29 -2.65
C GLN A 49 -7.99 -45.87 -2.99
N GLN A 50 -7.11 -45.28 -2.17
CA GLN A 50 -6.57 -43.95 -2.43
C GLN A 50 -5.81 -43.92 -3.75
N THR A 51 -4.90 -44.85 -3.99
CA THR A 51 -4.13 -44.91 -5.26
C THR A 51 -5.06 -45.09 -6.46
N VAL A 52 -6.07 -45.96 -6.39
CA VAL A 52 -7.07 -46.14 -7.46
C VAL A 52 -7.86 -44.85 -7.71
N SER A 53 -8.32 -44.19 -6.64
CA SER A 53 -9.04 -42.91 -6.73
C SER A 53 -8.20 -41.84 -7.41
N VAL A 54 -6.92 -41.75 -7.06
CA VAL A 54 -5.96 -40.85 -7.69
C VAL A 54 -5.82 -41.18 -9.17
N LEU A 55 -5.64 -42.44 -9.54
CA LEU A 55 -5.51 -42.86 -10.94
C LEU A 55 -6.76 -42.50 -11.77
N LEU A 56 -7.96 -42.77 -11.26
CA LEU A 56 -9.22 -42.35 -11.87
C LEU A 56 -9.29 -40.83 -12.07
N SER A 57 -8.88 -40.06 -11.04
CA SER A 57 -8.82 -38.59 -11.12
C SER A 57 -7.84 -38.10 -12.20
N THR A 58 -6.69 -38.77 -12.38
CA THR A 58 -5.69 -38.39 -13.40
C THR A 58 -6.15 -38.65 -14.83
N THR A 59 -7.15 -39.52 -14.99
CA THR A 59 -7.83 -39.81 -16.26
C THR A 59 -9.12 -39.02 -16.45
N ASN A 60 -9.57 -38.28 -15.43
CA ASN A 60 -10.83 -37.54 -15.41
C ASN A 60 -12.07 -38.40 -15.75
N THR A 61 -12.08 -39.65 -15.28
CA THR A 61 -13.21 -40.57 -15.45
C THR A 61 -13.38 -41.42 -14.18
N THR A 62 -14.61 -41.87 -13.93
CA THR A 62 -14.93 -42.84 -12.88
C THR A 62 -15.06 -44.26 -13.43
N ASP A 63 -15.02 -44.42 -14.75
CA ASP A 63 -15.10 -45.72 -15.42
C ASP A 63 -13.73 -46.40 -15.44
N CYS A 64 -13.64 -47.60 -14.86
CA CYS A 64 -12.40 -48.34 -14.71
C CYS A 64 -11.83 -48.84 -16.05
N GLN A 65 -12.68 -49.14 -17.05
CA GLN A 65 -12.21 -49.59 -18.37
C GLN A 65 -11.64 -48.43 -19.18
N GLU A 66 -12.33 -47.28 -19.15
CA GLU A 66 -11.88 -46.06 -19.80
C GLU A 66 -10.56 -45.57 -19.19
N ALA A 67 -10.48 -45.53 -17.85
CA ALA A 67 -9.25 -45.17 -17.14
C ALA A 67 -8.10 -46.11 -17.49
N ASN A 68 -8.35 -47.43 -17.55
CA ASN A 68 -7.33 -48.41 -17.92
C ASN A 68 -6.80 -48.15 -19.33
N ALA A 69 -7.66 -47.87 -20.31
CA ALA A 69 -7.26 -47.57 -21.68
C ALA A 69 -6.37 -46.32 -21.74
N ILE A 70 -6.78 -45.24 -21.07
CA ILE A 70 -6.00 -43.99 -21.02
C ILE A 70 -4.64 -44.21 -20.35
N LEU A 71 -4.60 -44.92 -19.22
CA LEU A 71 -3.36 -45.16 -18.48
C LEU A 71 -2.41 -46.09 -19.24
N SER A 72 -2.95 -47.07 -19.97
CA SER A 72 -2.15 -48.01 -20.78
C SER A 72 -1.43 -47.33 -21.95
N ASP A 73 -1.94 -46.20 -22.45
CA ASP A 73 -1.31 -45.41 -23.52
C ASP A 73 -0.31 -44.36 -23.00
N ARG A 74 -0.22 -44.15 -21.68
CA ARG A 74 0.70 -43.18 -21.08
C ARG A 74 2.05 -43.81 -20.76
N THR A 75 3.11 -43.11 -21.14
CA THR A 75 4.50 -43.42 -20.77
C THR A 75 5.00 -42.56 -19.61
N ARG A 76 4.29 -41.49 -19.27
CA ARG A 76 4.60 -40.60 -18.14
C ARG A 76 3.40 -40.47 -17.22
N LEU A 77 3.62 -40.56 -15.91
CA LEU A 77 2.57 -40.46 -14.90
C LEU A 77 2.99 -39.53 -13.75
N GLU A 78 2.12 -38.55 -13.47
CA GLU A 78 2.34 -37.49 -12.49
C GLU A 78 1.44 -37.69 -11.26
N LEU A 79 2.04 -38.10 -10.13
CA LEU A 79 1.35 -38.50 -8.91
C LEU A 79 1.94 -37.83 -7.65
N THR A 80 2.59 -36.68 -7.82
CA THR A 80 3.17 -35.89 -6.72
C THR A 80 2.09 -35.32 -5.80
N ASN A 81 2.30 -35.39 -4.49
CA ASN A 81 1.42 -34.85 -3.44
C ASN A 81 -0.03 -35.38 -3.50
N ARG A 82 -0.18 -36.71 -3.45
CA ARG A 82 -1.48 -37.40 -3.60
C ARG A 82 -1.84 -38.34 -2.46
N GLU A 83 -1.10 -38.28 -1.35
CA GLU A 83 -1.25 -39.14 -0.17
C GLU A 83 -1.14 -40.64 -0.49
N ILE A 84 -0.36 -41.01 -1.51
CA ILE A 84 -0.18 -42.40 -1.94
C ILE A 84 0.71 -43.14 -0.93
N ARG A 85 0.29 -44.37 -0.59
CA ARG A 85 1.07 -45.33 0.23
C ARG A 85 1.32 -46.64 -0.49
N ASP A 86 0.31 -47.14 -1.21
CA ASP A 86 0.34 -48.43 -1.87
C ASP A 86 0.52 -48.27 -3.39
N LEU A 87 1.65 -48.75 -3.91
CA LEU A 87 2.00 -48.68 -5.33
C LEU A 87 1.50 -49.86 -6.15
N ARG A 88 0.86 -50.88 -5.56
CA ARG A 88 0.37 -52.07 -6.29
C ARG A 88 -0.44 -51.73 -7.55
N PRO A 89 -1.35 -50.73 -7.55
CA PRO A 89 -2.09 -50.38 -8.78
C PRO A 89 -1.21 -49.90 -9.94
N LEU A 90 0.00 -49.38 -9.68
CA LEU A 90 0.91 -48.93 -10.73
C LEU A 90 1.60 -50.08 -11.46
N ALA A 91 1.69 -51.25 -10.83
CA ALA A 91 2.35 -52.42 -11.40
C ALA A 91 1.68 -52.94 -12.69
N PHE A 92 0.42 -52.54 -12.96
CA PHE A 92 -0.31 -52.89 -14.17
C PHE A 92 0.08 -52.07 -15.41
N PHE A 93 0.97 -51.09 -15.27
CA PHE A 93 1.35 -50.17 -16.34
C PHE A 93 2.85 -50.26 -16.68
N PRO A 94 3.34 -51.41 -17.20
CA PRO A 94 4.77 -51.65 -17.45
C PRO A 94 5.36 -50.78 -18.58
N GLN A 95 4.54 -50.10 -19.37
CA GLN A 95 4.96 -49.19 -20.42
C GLN A 95 5.50 -47.85 -19.90
N LEU A 96 5.35 -47.54 -18.61
CA LEU A 96 5.79 -46.29 -18.01
C LEU A 96 7.31 -46.12 -18.10
N THR A 97 7.73 -44.97 -18.61
CA THR A 97 9.12 -44.52 -18.75
C THR A 97 9.50 -43.43 -17.75
N SER A 98 8.54 -42.63 -17.28
CA SER A 98 8.76 -41.60 -16.25
C SER A 98 7.65 -41.62 -15.20
N LEU A 99 8.02 -41.68 -13.92
CA LEU A 99 7.08 -41.78 -12.82
C LEU A 99 7.44 -40.78 -11.71
N TYR A 100 6.49 -39.90 -11.39
CA TYR A 100 6.65 -38.85 -10.40
C TYR A 100 5.76 -39.13 -9.19
N LEU A 101 6.37 -39.43 -8.05
CA LEU A 101 5.74 -39.91 -6.82
C LEU A 101 6.19 -39.10 -5.59
N SER A 102 6.75 -37.91 -5.79
CA SER A 102 7.26 -37.08 -4.70
C SER A 102 6.13 -36.59 -3.75
N GLN A 103 6.47 -36.26 -2.50
CA GLN A 103 5.54 -35.78 -1.44
C GLN A 103 4.38 -36.75 -1.17
N ASN A 104 4.69 -38.03 -1.00
CA ASN A 104 3.72 -39.05 -0.67
C ASN A 104 4.12 -39.74 0.65
N GLN A 105 3.55 -40.91 0.95
CA GLN A 105 3.81 -41.66 2.18
C GLN A 105 4.28 -43.08 1.83
N ILE A 106 5.08 -43.20 0.77
CA ILE A 106 5.54 -44.48 0.21
C ILE A 106 6.71 -45.01 1.03
N SER A 107 6.65 -46.28 1.40
CA SER A 107 7.77 -46.99 2.04
C SER A 107 8.16 -48.28 1.31
N ASP A 108 7.24 -48.91 0.58
CA ASP A 108 7.46 -50.15 -0.16
C ASP A 108 7.54 -49.89 -1.68
N LEU A 109 8.71 -50.14 -2.25
CA LEU A 109 8.97 -50.01 -3.70
C LEU A 109 8.79 -51.33 -4.47
N THR A 110 8.49 -52.44 -3.79
CA THR A 110 8.33 -53.77 -4.42
C THR A 110 7.41 -53.78 -5.64
N PRO A 111 6.27 -53.04 -5.65
CA PRO A 111 5.39 -53.01 -6.81
C PRO A 111 6.03 -52.45 -8.10
N LEU A 112 7.12 -51.68 -7.99
CA LEU A 112 7.78 -51.07 -9.14
C LEU A 112 8.70 -52.05 -9.89
N VAL A 113 9.03 -53.21 -9.31
CA VAL A 113 10.02 -54.17 -9.85
C VAL A 113 9.79 -54.55 -11.31
N ASN A 114 8.53 -54.62 -11.75
CA ASN A 114 8.17 -55.04 -13.11
C ASN A 114 8.09 -53.88 -14.12
N LEU A 115 8.31 -52.63 -13.69
CA LEU A 115 8.29 -51.45 -14.56
C LEU A 115 9.64 -51.28 -15.29
N SER A 116 10.06 -52.32 -16.02
CA SER A 116 11.39 -52.40 -16.63
C SER A 116 11.73 -51.30 -17.66
N ASN A 117 10.72 -50.59 -18.18
CA ASN A 117 10.90 -49.46 -19.11
C ASN A 117 11.19 -48.13 -18.39
N LEU A 118 11.16 -48.09 -17.06
CA LEU A 118 11.29 -46.86 -16.30
C LEU A 118 12.72 -46.29 -16.44
N THR A 119 12.79 -45.05 -16.94
CA THR A 119 14.01 -44.27 -17.12
C THR A 119 14.13 -43.13 -16.11
N GLU A 120 13.01 -42.63 -15.59
CA GLU A 120 12.97 -41.56 -14.58
C GLU A 120 12.04 -41.92 -13.43
N LEU A 121 12.52 -41.81 -12.19
CA LEU A 121 11.75 -42.07 -10.99
C LEU A 121 12.00 -40.98 -9.94
N TYR A 122 10.95 -40.26 -9.57
CA TYR A 122 11.00 -39.19 -8.57
C TYR A 122 10.20 -39.57 -7.32
N LEU A 123 10.87 -39.62 -6.17
CA LEU A 123 10.38 -40.13 -4.89
C LEU A 123 10.77 -39.23 -3.70
N LEU A 124 11.02 -37.94 -3.96
CA LEU A 124 11.35 -36.95 -2.92
C LEU A 124 10.24 -36.88 -1.85
N ASP A 125 10.57 -36.66 -0.57
CA ASP A 125 9.62 -36.58 0.55
C ASP A 125 8.71 -37.81 0.65
N ASN A 126 9.29 -38.95 1.04
CA ASN A 126 8.59 -40.21 1.27
C ASN A 126 9.15 -40.90 2.54
N GLN A 127 8.83 -42.18 2.74
CA GLN A 127 9.23 -42.99 3.90
C GLN A 127 10.10 -44.18 3.49
N ILE A 128 10.90 -44.03 2.43
CA ILE A 128 11.70 -45.10 1.83
C ILE A 128 12.94 -45.36 2.67
N THR A 129 13.22 -46.64 2.92
CA THR A 129 14.42 -47.11 3.61
C THR A 129 15.17 -48.19 2.82
N ASP A 130 14.45 -49.01 2.04
CA ASP A 130 15.00 -50.11 1.24
C ASP A 130 14.92 -49.83 -0.26
N LEU A 131 16.08 -49.81 -0.91
CA LEU A 131 16.21 -49.63 -2.36
C LEU A 131 16.35 -50.96 -3.13
N SER A 132 16.33 -52.11 -2.44
CA SER A 132 16.49 -53.44 -3.06
C SER A 132 15.55 -53.70 -4.25
N PRO A 133 14.28 -53.26 -4.24
CA PRO A 133 13.40 -53.39 -5.40
C PRO A 133 13.92 -52.72 -6.69
N LEU A 134 14.73 -51.65 -6.57
CA LEU A 134 15.22 -50.90 -7.72
C LEU A 134 16.32 -51.61 -8.49
N LYS A 135 16.97 -52.64 -7.91
CA LYS A 135 18.04 -53.44 -8.57
C LYS A 135 17.62 -53.98 -9.94
N GLN A 136 16.33 -54.24 -10.16
CA GLN A 136 15.80 -54.82 -11.39
C GLN A 136 15.50 -53.78 -12.48
N LEU A 137 15.50 -52.48 -12.14
CA LEU A 137 15.22 -51.38 -13.06
C LEU A 137 16.47 -50.97 -13.84
N SER A 138 17.03 -51.92 -14.59
CA SER A 138 18.30 -51.74 -15.31
C SER A 138 18.31 -50.63 -16.37
N GLY A 139 17.15 -50.07 -16.73
CA GLY A 139 17.01 -48.92 -17.64
C GLY A 139 16.92 -47.55 -16.96
N LEU A 140 16.93 -47.49 -15.63
CA LEU A 140 16.70 -46.25 -14.87
C LEU A 140 17.89 -45.28 -14.99
N GLN A 141 17.64 -44.11 -15.56
CA GLN A 141 18.65 -43.07 -15.82
C GLN A 141 18.65 -41.95 -14.77
N THR A 142 17.48 -41.59 -14.22
CA THR A 142 17.31 -40.56 -13.21
C THR A 142 16.56 -41.11 -12.00
N LEU A 143 17.15 -40.97 -10.81
CA LEU A 143 16.52 -41.33 -9.54
C LEU A 143 16.60 -40.15 -8.57
N GLN A 144 15.44 -39.69 -8.09
CA GLN A 144 15.33 -38.72 -6.99
C GLN A 144 14.71 -39.40 -5.77
N ILE A 145 15.42 -39.40 -4.64
CA ILE A 145 15.03 -40.00 -3.36
C ILE A 145 15.38 -39.08 -2.17
N ASP A 146 15.41 -37.77 -2.40
CA ASP A 146 15.67 -36.78 -1.35
C ASP A 146 14.64 -36.89 -0.21
N ASN A 147 15.01 -36.51 1.01
CA ASN A 147 14.12 -36.47 2.19
C ASN A 147 13.43 -37.81 2.46
N ASN A 148 14.24 -38.86 2.61
CA ASN A 148 13.80 -40.20 2.96
C ASN A 148 14.61 -40.70 4.17
N SER A 149 14.61 -42.01 4.42
CA SER A 149 15.39 -42.63 5.49
C SER A 149 16.29 -43.74 4.94
N VAL A 150 16.91 -43.50 3.78
CA VAL A 150 17.83 -44.44 3.13
C VAL A 150 19.18 -44.41 3.83
N LEU A 151 19.70 -45.59 4.16
CA LEU A 151 21.03 -45.75 4.78
C LEU A 151 22.08 -46.33 3.82
N ASN A 152 21.65 -47.20 2.88
CA ASN A 152 22.55 -47.98 2.03
C ASN A 152 22.21 -47.83 0.54
N LEU A 153 23.20 -47.47 -0.25
CA LEU A 153 23.12 -47.35 -1.72
C LEU A 153 23.57 -48.62 -2.46
N GLU A 154 23.98 -49.68 -1.77
CA GLU A 154 24.39 -50.96 -2.38
C GLU A 154 23.40 -51.52 -3.41
N PRO A 155 22.07 -51.43 -3.20
CA PRO A 155 21.12 -51.82 -4.24
C PRO A 155 21.28 -51.12 -5.59
N LEU A 156 21.83 -49.91 -5.62
CA LEU A 156 21.99 -49.16 -6.86
C LEU A 156 23.15 -49.67 -7.71
N ALA A 157 24.09 -50.47 -7.18
CA ALA A 157 25.26 -50.97 -7.94
C ALA A 157 24.90 -51.74 -9.22
N GLU A 158 23.71 -52.36 -9.26
CA GLU A 158 23.21 -53.11 -10.41
C GLU A 158 22.52 -52.21 -11.46
N VAL A 159 22.23 -50.94 -11.13
CA VAL A 159 21.50 -49.98 -11.96
C VAL A 159 22.49 -49.12 -12.78
N ARG A 160 23.32 -49.78 -13.60
CA ARG A 160 24.45 -49.15 -14.32
C ARG A 160 24.07 -48.10 -15.38
N SER A 161 22.79 -47.98 -15.70
CA SER A 161 22.24 -46.94 -16.59
C SER A 161 22.04 -45.59 -15.91
N LEU A 162 22.19 -45.51 -14.58
CA LEU A 162 21.97 -44.28 -13.84
C LEU A 162 22.96 -43.19 -14.25
N THR A 163 22.42 -42.03 -14.59
CA THR A 163 23.17 -40.82 -14.96
C THR A 163 22.96 -39.70 -13.95
N LYS A 164 21.81 -39.68 -13.26
CA LYS A 164 21.48 -38.67 -12.25
C LYS A 164 20.95 -39.33 -10.99
N LEU A 165 21.54 -38.97 -9.85
CA LEU A 165 21.11 -39.44 -8.53
C LEU A 165 21.02 -38.26 -7.56
N TYR A 166 19.81 -38.04 -7.02
CA TYR A 166 19.57 -37.07 -5.95
C TYR A 166 19.07 -37.80 -4.71
N ALA A 167 19.83 -37.76 -3.63
CA ALA A 167 19.57 -38.47 -2.38
C ALA A 167 19.94 -37.62 -1.15
N ASN A 168 19.60 -36.33 -1.21
CA ASN A 168 19.83 -35.40 -0.11
C ASN A 168 18.96 -35.73 1.11
N ASN A 169 19.36 -35.28 2.31
CA ASN A 169 18.62 -35.44 3.57
C ASN A 169 18.20 -36.90 3.83
N ASN A 170 19.18 -37.78 3.87
CA ASN A 170 19.01 -39.20 4.17
C ASN A 170 19.98 -39.58 5.32
N GLN A 171 20.27 -40.88 5.50
CA GLN A 171 21.18 -41.38 6.53
C GLN A 171 22.34 -42.17 5.90
N ILE A 172 22.76 -41.78 4.71
CA ILE A 172 23.80 -42.48 3.94
C ILE A 172 25.16 -42.26 4.59
N ILE A 173 25.92 -43.35 4.76
CA ILE A 173 27.26 -43.32 5.37
C ILE A 173 28.36 -43.69 4.36
N SER A 174 28.08 -44.64 3.45
CA SER A 174 29.06 -45.20 2.52
C SER A 174 28.67 -44.96 1.07
N LEU A 175 29.67 -44.66 0.24
CA LEU A 175 29.57 -44.45 -1.20
C LEU A 175 30.24 -45.57 -2.01
N GLU A 176 30.62 -46.69 -1.39
CA GLU A 176 31.39 -47.76 -2.06
C GLU A 176 30.67 -48.30 -3.31
N SER A 177 29.36 -48.48 -3.24
CA SER A 177 28.57 -49.01 -4.35
C SER A 177 28.47 -48.08 -5.56
N LEU A 178 28.74 -46.78 -5.38
CA LEU A 178 28.65 -45.82 -6.48
C LEU A 178 29.79 -45.97 -7.49
N SER A 179 30.91 -46.61 -7.13
CA SER A 179 32.01 -46.86 -8.08
C SER A 179 31.60 -47.75 -9.25
N GLU A 180 30.52 -48.53 -9.10
CA GLU A 180 29.94 -49.39 -10.13
C GLU A 180 29.02 -48.63 -11.11
N LEU A 181 28.85 -47.30 -10.95
CA LEU A 181 27.96 -46.45 -11.76
C LEU A 181 28.73 -45.41 -12.60
N PRO A 182 29.54 -45.84 -13.59
CA PRO A 182 30.48 -44.96 -14.29
C PRO A 182 29.81 -43.88 -15.17
N ASN A 183 28.50 -43.98 -15.41
CA ASN A 183 27.75 -43.06 -16.27
C ASN A 183 27.14 -41.87 -15.51
N LEU A 184 27.35 -41.77 -14.20
CA LEU A 184 26.83 -40.65 -13.40
C LEU A 184 27.43 -39.31 -13.86
N THR A 185 26.56 -38.36 -14.18
CA THR A 185 26.88 -36.98 -14.56
C THR A 185 26.42 -35.97 -13.52
N GLU A 186 25.40 -36.30 -12.72
CA GLU A 186 24.90 -35.48 -11.61
C GLU A 186 24.71 -36.34 -10.35
N LEU A 187 25.32 -35.91 -9.24
CA LEU A 187 25.21 -36.60 -7.95
C LEU A 187 24.97 -35.60 -6.82
N SER A 188 23.85 -35.75 -6.11
CA SER A 188 23.50 -34.92 -4.95
C SER A 188 23.28 -35.79 -3.72
N LEU A 189 24.08 -35.54 -2.68
CA LEU A 189 24.13 -36.32 -1.44
C LEU A 189 24.21 -35.41 -0.20
N ALA A 190 23.68 -34.19 -0.29
CA ALA A 190 23.69 -33.22 0.80
C ALA A 190 22.98 -33.74 2.06
N ASN A 191 23.37 -33.27 3.24
CA ASN A 191 22.76 -33.59 4.53
C ASN A 191 22.65 -35.10 4.79
N ASN A 192 23.78 -35.79 4.73
CA ASN A 192 23.92 -37.21 5.04
C ASN A 192 24.99 -37.41 6.14
N GLN A 193 25.53 -38.62 6.28
CA GLN A 193 26.56 -38.95 7.27
C GLN A 193 27.87 -39.41 6.60
N ILE A 194 28.14 -38.92 5.39
CA ILE A 194 29.29 -39.32 4.57
C ILE A 194 30.55 -38.68 5.12
N SER A 195 31.61 -39.48 5.30
CA SER A 195 32.94 -38.99 5.69
C SER A 195 34.02 -39.30 4.67
N THR A 196 33.94 -40.48 4.04
CA THR A 196 34.91 -40.95 3.05
C THR A 196 34.32 -40.89 1.63
N ILE A 197 35.04 -40.25 0.71
CA ILE A 197 34.61 -40.05 -0.68
C ILE A 197 35.54 -40.68 -1.72
N ASN A 198 36.53 -41.48 -1.32
CA ASN A 198 37.51 -42.07 -2.25
C ASN A 198 36.87 -42.98 -3.31
N SER A 199 35.75 -43.62 -3.00
CA SER A 199 35.05 -44.53 -3.93
C SER A 199 34.43 -43.81 -5.13
N ILE A 200 34.14 -42.52 -5.03
CA ILE A 200 33.59 -41.75 -6.17
C ILE A 200 34.66 -41.23 -7.12
N ALA A 201 35.95 -41.36 -6.80
CA ALA A 201 37.05 -40.83 -7.63
C ALA A 201 37.07 -41.40 -9.07
N SER A 202 36.43 -42.54 -9.31
CA SER A 202 36.29 -43.17 -10.63
C SER A 202 35.14 -42.61 -11.47
N LEU A 203 34.31 -41.70 -10.94
CA LEU A 203 33.14 -41.13 -11.61
C LEU A 203 33.51 -39.93 -12.50
N GLU A 204 34.40 -40.14 -13.46
CA GLU A 204 35.04 -39.07 -14.27
C GLU A 204 34.07 -38.21 -15.11
N GLN A 205 32.81 -38.66 -15.27
CA GLN A 205 31.77 -37.97 -16.03
C GLN A 205 30.95 -36.97 -15.21
N LEU A 206 31.19 -36.84 -13.88
CA LEU A 206 30.44 -35.90 -13.04
C LEU A 206 30.67 -34.44 -13.46
N THR A 207 29.56 -33.74 -13.65
CA THR A 207 29.48 -32.31 -13.93
C THR A 207 28.89 -31.52 -12.75
N TYR A 208 28.09 -32.18 -11.92
CA TYR A 208 27.52 -31.64 -10.69
C TYR A 208 27.74 -32.61 -9.53
N LEU A 209 28.29 -32.11 -8.43
CA LEU A 209 28.46 -32.86 -7.19
C LEU A 209 28.05 -32.01 -5.99
N ASN A 210 27.09 -32.48 -5.21
CA ASN A 210 26.71 -31.86 -3.96
C ASN A 210 26.94 -32.81 -2.79
N LEU A 211 27.81 -32.41 -1.87
CA LEU A 211 28.16 -33.09 -0.64
C LEU A 211 27.93 -32.19 0.59
N GLY A 212 27.15 -31.11 0.46
CA GLY A 212 26.90 -30.17 1.56
C GLY A 212 26.34 -30.85 2.83
N GLY A 213 26.64 -30.35 4.03
CA GLY A 213 26.09 -30.88 5.28
C GLY A 213 26.48 -32.33 5.60
N ASN A 214 27.71 -32.73 5.31
CA ASN A 214 28.25 -34.07 5.59
C ASN A 214 29.39 -34.01 6.63
N ARG A 215 30.26 -35.03 6.66
CA ARG A 215 31.42 -35.14 7.56
C ARG A 215 32.72 -35.33 6.78
N VAL A 216 32.79 -34.84 5.55
CA VAL A 216 33.97 -34.96 4.69
C VAL A 216 35.10 -34.09 5.23
N ASP A 217 36.25 -34.67 5.53
CA ASP A 217 37.44 -33.97 6.02
C ASP A 217 38.62 -33.98 5.03
N ASN A 218 38.54 -34.81 3.99
CA ASN A 218 39.55 -34.95 2.96
C ASN A 218 38.92 -34.90 1.55
N ALA A 219 39.36 -33.93 0.75
CA ALA A 219 38.90 -33.68 -0.61
C ALA A 219 39.84 -34.24 -1.72
N GLU A 220 40.86 -35.04 -1.38
CA GLU A 220 41.87 -35.54 -2.34
C GLU A 220 41.25 -36.30 -3.52
N ALA A 221 40.21 -37.10 -3.25
CA ALA A 221 39.44 -37.82 -4.26
C ALA A 221 38.82 -36.91 -5.33
N LEU A 222 38.59 -35.63 -5.01
CA LEU A 222 37.98 -34.68 -5.93
C LEU A 222 38.97 -34.14 -6.97
N SER A 223 40.28 -34.27 -6.76
CA SER A 223 41.30 -33.74 -7.66
C SER A 223 41.30 -34.36 -9.06
N THR A 224 40.64 -35.52 -9.24
CA THR A 224 40.57 -36.26 -10.51
C THR A 224 39.41 -35.81 -11.42
N PHE A 225 38.48 -34.99 -10.94
CA PHE A 225 37.26 -34.64 -11.68
C PHE A 225 37.48 -33.47 -12.66
N SER A 226 37.77 -33.81 -13.92
CA SER A 226 38.09 -32.84 -14.97
C SER A 226 36.88 -32.18 -15.66
N HIS A 227 35.66 -32.66 -15.41
CA HIS A 227 34.43 -32.15 -16.03
C HIS A 227 33.50 -31.40 -15.07
N LEU A 228 33.86 -31.32 -13.78
CA LEU A 228 33.02 -30.76 -12.74
C LEU A 228 32.80 -29.26 -12.95
N ARG A 229 31.54 -28.82 -12.95
CA ARG A 229 31.12 -27.43 -13.17
C ARG A 229 30.59 -26.76 -11.91
N ALA A 230 29.96 -27.53 -11.03
CA ALA A 230 29.46 -27.05 -9.75
C ALA A 230 29.77 -28.09 -8.66
N LEU A 231 30.26 -27.58 -7.52
CA LEU A 231 30.62 -28.37 -6.36
C LEU A 231 30.14 -27.68 -5.09
N ASP A 232 29.34 -28.38 -4.29
CA ASP A 232 28.94 -27.94 -2.97
C ASP A 232 29.61 -28.83 -1.91
N LEU A 233 30.47 -28.22 -1.10
CA LEU A 233 31.16 -28.83 0.03
C LEU A 233 30.81 -28.11 1.34
N SER A 234 29.76 -27.28 1.37
CA SER A 234 29.36 -26.54 2.56
C SER A 234 29.06 -27.48 3.75
N GLY A 235 29.21 -27.04 4.99
CA GLY A 235 28.80 -27.83 6.17
C GLY A 235 29.55 -29.15 6.32
N ASN A 236 30.86 -29.15 6.06
CA ASN A 236 31.74 -30.32 6.17
C ASN A 236 32.87 -30.06 7.17
N ASN A 237 33.86 -30.96 7.23
CA ASN A 237 34.97 -30.89 8.18
C ASN A 237 36.32 -30.62 7.48
N LEU A 238 36.31 -29.93 6.34
CA LEU A 238 37.52 -29.63 5.57
C LEU A 238 38.40 -28.61 6.30
N THR A 239 39.70 -28.91 6.38
CA THR A 239 40.71 -28.03 7.00
C THR A 239 41.78 -27.55 6.01
N ASP A 240 41.79 -28.08 4.79
CA ASP A 240 42.69 -27.71 3.69
C ASP A 240 41.97 -27.81 2.35
N LEU A 241 42.39 -26.99 1.38
CA LEU A 241 41.80 -26.89 0.05
C LEU A 241 42.77 -27.23 -1.08
N ALA A 242 43.99 -27.68 -0.78
CA ALA A 242 45.03 -27.89 -1.79
C ALA A 242 44.58 -28.84 -2.91
N ALA A 243 43.83 -29.90 -2.57
CA ALA A 243 43.29 -30.87 -3.51
C ALA A 243 42.32 -30.26 -4.54
N LEU A 244 41.65 -29.16 -4.21
CA LEU A 244 40.66 -28.52 -5.07
C LEU A 244 41.30 -27.65 -6.16
N SER A 245 42.59 -27.33 -6.06
CA SER A 245 43.30 -26.49 -7.04
C SER A 245 43.33 -27.06 -8.47
N ALA A 246 43.14 -28.38 -8.62
CA ALA A 246 43.08 -29.05 -9.91
C ALA A 246 41.73 -28.85 -10.65
N LEU A 247 40.69 -28.35 -9.97
CA LEU A 247 39.32 -28.25 -10.46
C LEU A 247 39.06 -26.98 -11.29
N SER A 248 39.86 -26.74 -12.33
CA SER A 248 39.83 -25.51 -13.13
C SER A 248 38.54 -25.29 -13.94
N THR A 249 37.65 -26.28 -14.00
CA THR A 249 36.39 -26.22 -14.76
C THR A 249 35.19 -25.75 -13.95
N LEU A 250 35.36 -25.53 -12.64
CA LEU A 250 34.30 -25.10 -11.72
C LEU A 250 33.90 -23.65 -11.98
N ASN A 251 32.59 -23.44 -12.07
CA ASN A 251 31.97 -22.12 -12.10
C ASN A 251 31.49 -21.70 -10.71
N GLN A 252 31.25 -22.67 -9.82
CA GLN A 252 30.74 -22.46 -8.47
C GLN A 252 31.31 -23.50 -7.52
N LEU A 253 31.83 -23.05 -6.38
CA LEU A 253 32.35 -23.85 -5.29
C LEU A 253 31.88 -23.29 -3.94
N ASP A 254 31.01 -24.02 -3.25
CA ASP A 254 30.56 -23.64 -1.91
C ASP A 254 31.42 -24.29 -0.83
N LEU A 255 32.03 -23.47 0.04
CA LEU A 255 32.93 -23.88 1.11
C LEU A 255 32.49 -23.35 2.49
N ARG A 256 31.25 -22.84 2.60
CA ARG A 256 30.68 -22.36 3.86
C ARG A 256 30.68 -23.45 4.93
N GLU A 257 30.62 -23.06 6.20
CA GLU A 257 30.52 -24.02 7.32
C GLU A 257 31.60 -25.14 7.33
N ASN A 258 32.84 -24.82 6.91
CA ASN A 258 34.01 -25.72 7.05
C ASN A 258 35.07 -25.10 7.99
N PRO A 259 35.80 -25.91 8.79
CA PRO A 259 36.84 -25.44 9.71
C PRO A 259 38.16 -25.06 9.01
N LEU A 260 38.09 -24.16 8.02
CA LEU A 260 39.23 -23.73 7.23
C LEU A 260 40.07 -22.66 7.95
N PRO A 261 41.40 -22.83 8.07
CA PRO A 261 42.28 -21.87 8.75
C PRO A 261 42.49 -20.57 7.96
N SER A 262 42.29 -20.58 6.64
CA SER A 262 42.36 -19.40 5.78
C SER A 262 41.38 -19.50 4.61
N LYS A 263 40.68 -18.40 4.31
CA LYS A 263 39.63 -18.31 3.26
C LYS A 263 40.21 -17.88 1.91
N ASN A 264 41.26 -18.59 1.46
CA ASN A 264 41.89 -18.34 0.16
C ASN A 264 41.32 -19.32 -0.87
N CYS A 265 40.71 -18.80 -1.95
CA CYS A 265 40.22 -19.64 -3.03
C CYS A 265 41.41 -20.28 -3.78
N PRO A 266 41.47 -21.63 -3.91
CA PRO A 266 42.51 -22.29 -4.70
C PRO A 266 42.26 -22.21 -6.21
N LEU A 267 41.18 -21.54 -6.65
CA LEU A 267 40.72 -21.45 -8.04
C LEU A 267 40.70 -19.99 -8.54
N LEU A 268 40.73 -19.84 -9.87
CA LEU A 268 40.63 -18.54 -10.54
C LEU A 268 39.44 -18.54 -11.53
N PRO A 269 38.58 -17.50 -11.52
CA PRO A 269 38.61 -16.35 -10.62
C PRO A 269 38.25 -16.74 -9.17
N ALA A 270 38.74 -15.99 -8.18
CA ALA A 270 38.51 -16.28 -6.77
C ALA A 270 37.01 -16.24 -6.37
N THR A 271 36.18 -15.56 -7.16
CA THR A 271 34.71 -15.49 -7.02
C THR A 271 34.03 -16.85 -7.20
N VAL A 272 34.73 -17.87 -7.69
CA VAL A 272 34.23 -19.24 -7.75
C VAL A 272 33.98 -19.79 -6.34
N CYS A 273 34.76 -19.39 -5.33
CA CYS A 273 34.64 -19.88 -3.96
C CYS A 273 33.76 -18.99 -3.07
N VAL A 274 32.86 -19.61 -2.28
CA VAL A 274 32.02 -18.93 -1.27
C VAL A 274 32.46 -19.35 0.15
N PHE A 275 32.72 -18.39 1.05
CA PHE A 275 33.41 -18.63 2.33
C PHE A 275 32.73 -18.13 3.64
N SER A 276 31.66 -17.32 3.64
CA SER A 276 31.13 -16.70 4.89
C SER A 276 29.75 -17.14 5.32
N ASP A 277 29.60 -17.29 6.65
CA ASP A 277 28.33 -17.41 7.39
C ASP A 277 28.00 -16.18 8.27
N GLY A 278 28.91 -15.19 8.37
CA GLY A 278 28.73 -14.03 9.26
C GLY A 278 27.51 -13.15 8.93
N ALA A 279 27.24 -12.93 7.64
CA ALA A 279 26.04 -12.22 7.20
C ALA A 279 24.76 -13.05 7.38
N ALA A 280 24.84 -14.38 7.23
CA ALA A 280 23.72 -15.27 7.44
C ALA A 280 23.35 -15.39 8.93
N ASP A 281 24.34 -15.38 9.82
CA ASP A 281 24.14 -15.34 11.27
C ASP A 281 23.58 -13.99 11.72
N LEU A 282 24.10 -12.86 11.20
CA LEU A 282 23.50 -11.54 11.40
C LEU A 282 22.06 -11.50 10.91
N TYR A 283 21.80 -12.03 9.71
CA TYR A 283 20.46 -12.08 9.14
C TYR A 283 19.50 -12.91 10.02
N ARG A 284 19.93 -14.09 10.49
CA ARG A 284 19.14 -14.93 11.41
C ARG A 284 18.90 -14.24 12.75
N GLN A 285 19.92 -13.58 13.31
CA GLN A 285 19.79 -12.77 14.51
C GLN A 285 18.79 -11.63 14.33
N GLY A 286 18.84 -10.93 13.19
CA GLY A 286 17.87 -9.90 12.84
C GLY A 286 16.45 -10.47 12.75
N GLN A 287 16.27 -11.68 12.20
CA GLN A 287 14.96 -12.35 12.15
C GLN A 287 14.44 -12.68 13.56
N GLU A 288 15.31 -13.14 14.46
CA GLU A 288 14.95 -13.40 15.85
C GLU A 288 14.53 -12.12 16.59
N GLN A 289 15.27 -11.02 16.39
CA GLN A 289 14.94 -9.70 16.95
C GLN A 289 13.62 -9.16 16.40
N LEU A 290 13.41 -9.26 15.08
CA LEU A 290 12.17 -8.86 14.42
C LEU A 290 10.97 -9.65 14.98
N ALA A 291 11.13 -10.96 15.16
CA ALA A 291 10.09 -11.83 15.75
C ALA A 291 9.84 -11.53 17.25
N ALA A 292 10.84 -11.02 17.97
CA ALA A 292 10.72 -10.59 19.36
C ALA A 292 10.08 -9.20 19.51
N GLY A 293 9.92 -8.43 18.43
CA GLY A 293 9.46 -7.04 18.46
C GLY A 293 10.58 -6.02 18.73
N ASP A 294 11.84 -6.46 18.73
CA ASP A 294 13.03 -5.60 18.89
C ASP A 294 13.39 -4.93 17.56
N PHE A 295 12.49 -4.10 17.02
CA PHE A 295 12.57 -3.58 15.66
C PHE A 295 13.82 -2.73 15.39
N VAL A 296 14.22 -1.86 16.31
CA VAL A 296 15.42 -1.02 16.13
C VAL A 296 16.70 -1.87 16.11
N PRO A 297 16.95 -2.78 17.07
CA PRO A 297 18.05 -3.74 16.97
C PRO A 297 18.02 -4.61 15.70
N ALA A 298 16.82 -5.01 15.25
CA ALA A 298 16.65 -5.78 14.02
C ALA A 298 17.13 -4.97 12.80
N ILE A 299 16.74 -3.69 12.70
CA ILE A 299 17.20 -2.78 11.63
C ILE A 299 18.73 -2.69 11.63
N ASP A 300 19.35 -2.44 12.78
CA ASP A 300 20.81 -2.34 12.89
C ASP A 300 21.50 -3.63 12.43
N THR A 301 20.96 -4.78 12.85
CA THR A 301 21.54 -6.11 12.55
C THR A 301 21.35 -6.49 11.08
N PHE A 302 20.17 -6.25 10.50
CA PHE A 302 19.95 -6.46 9.07
C PHE A 302 20.76 -5.49 8.21
N THR A 303 20.97 -4.25 8.65
CA THR A 303 21.84 -3.27 7.96
C THR A 303 23.29 -3.75 7.95
N ALA A 304 23.76 -4.34 9.05
CA ALA A 304 25.08 -4.96 9.11
C ALA A 304 25.19 -6.17 8.15
N ALA A 305 24.15 -7.01 8.06
CA ALA A 305 24.10 -8.12 7.10
C ALA A 305 24.08 -7.61 5.65
N LEU A 306 23.28 -6.57 5.36
CA LEU A 306 23.17 -5.91 4.05
C LEU A 306 24.53 -5.43 3.55
N ALA A 307 25.29 -4.71 4.38
CA ALA A 307 26.61 -4.20 4.00
C ALA A 307 27.60 -5.32 3.62
N VAL A 308 27.47 -6.49 4.25
CA VAL A 308 28.29 -7.67 3.88
C VAL A 308 27.81 -8.26 2.55
N TYR A 309 26.51 -8.42 2.34
CA TYR A 309 25.96 -8.93 1.07
C TYR A 309 26.27 -8.01 -0.12
N GLU A 310 26.23 -6.69 0.06
CA GLU A 310 26.65 -5.70 -0.95
C GLU A 310 28.14 -5.88 -1.31
N THR A 311 29.00 -6.09 -0.30
CA THR A 311 30.44 -6.31 -0.50
C THR A 311 30.72 -7.64 -1.21
N GLU A 312 29.93 -8.68 -0.92
CA GLU A 312 30.02 -10.00 -1.54
C GLU A 312 29.40 -10.03 -2.97
N GLY A 313 28.60 -9.01 -3.32
CA GLY A 313 27.87 -8.94 -4.59
C GLY A 313 26.67 -9.89 -4.66
N ASP A 314 26.16 -10.35 -3.52
CA ASP A 314 25.00 -11.25 -3.42
C ASP A 314 23.69 -10.46 -3.47
N ARG A 315 23.25 -10.13 -4.70
CA ARG A 315 22.06 -9.30 -4.97
C ARG A 315 20.76 -9.87 -4.40
N LEU A 316 20.64 -11.20 -4.31
CA LEU A 316 19.43 -11.83 -3.77
C LEU A 316 19.36 -11.62 -2.26
N ARG A 317 20.47 -11.84 -1.54
CA ARG A 317 20.52 -11.64 -0.09
C ARG A 317 20.53 -10.17 0.32
N GLU A 318 21.10 -9.29 -0.50
CA GLU A 318 20.96 -7.83 -0.39
C GLU A 318 19.48 -7.44 -0.34
N SER A 319 18.69 -7.95 -1.29
CA SER A 319 17.26 -7.65 -1.40
C SER A 319 16.44 -8.26 -0.25
N ASP A 320 16.80 -9.47 0.20
CA ASP A 320 16.18 -10.09 1.38
C ASP A 320 16.43 -9.26 2.65
N ALA A 321 17.65 -8.76 2.85
CA ALA A 321 17.97 -7.90 3.99
C ALA A 321 17.19 -6.57 3.92
N LEU A 322 17.10 -5.96 2.74
CA LEU A 322 16.32 -4.74 2.49
C LEU A 322 14.82 -4.94 2.80
N ASP A 323 14.21 -6.04 2.36
CA ASP A 323 12.82 -6.35 2.71
C ASP A 323 12.63 -6.48 4.23
N GLN A 324 13.57 -7.12 4.93
CA GLN A 324 13.47 -7.29 6.38
C GLN A 324 13.66 -5.97 7.14
N ILE A 325 14.52 -5.08 6.65
CA ILE A 325 14.64 -3.70 7.15
C ILE A 325 13.32 -2.96 6.92
N GLY A 326 12.74 -3.07 5.74
CA GLY A 326 11.43 -2.52 5.42
C GLY A 326 10.34 -3.02 6.36
N ASN A 327 10.29 -4.33 6.62
CA ASN A 327 9.33 -4.95 7.55
C ASN A 327 9.48 -4.39 8.98
N ALA A 328 10.70 -4.15 9.44
CA ALA A 328 10.95 -3.56 10.76
C ALA A 328 10.53 -2.09 10.83
N TYR A 329 10.81 -1.29 9.80
CA TYR A 329 10.34 0.09 9.70
C TYR A 329 8.82 0.18 9.62
N ASP A 330 8.19 -0.71 8.86
CA ASP A 330 6.73 -0.80 8.71
C ASP A 330 6.05 -1.12 10.06
N ALA A 331 6.65 -1.99 10.86
CA ALA A 331 6.17 -2.31 12.22
C ALA A 331 6.32 -1.14 13.19
N LEU A 332 7.37 -0.32 13.04
CA LEU A 332 7.57 0.92 13.80
C LEU A 332 6.68 2.08 13.32
N GLY A 333 5.92 1.91 12.23
CA GLY A 333 5.14 2.98 11.61
C GLY A 333 5.96 4.00 10.83
N GLN A 334 7.25 3.73 10.58
CA GLN A 334 8.13 4.57 9.77
C GLN A 334 7.93 4.26 8.28
N PHE A 335 6.74 4.56 7.76
CA PHE A 335 6.35 4.13 6.41
C PHE A 335 7.23 4.70 5.30
N ALA A 336 7.82 5.89 5.46
CA ALA A 336 8.77 6.43 4.49
C ALA A 336 9.99 5.53 4.28
N ASN A 337 10.63 5.12 5.38
CA ASN A 337 11.82 4.26 5.36
C ASN A 337 11.46 2.84 4.88
N SER A 338 10.26 2.38 5.22
CA SER A 338 9.69 1.12 4.74
C SER A 338 9.52 1.11 3.21
N LEU A 339 8.87 2.14 2.65
CA LEU A 339 8.70 2.30 1.21
C LEU A 339 10.03 2.35 0.47
N ASP A 340 11.01 3.12 0.97
CA ASP A 340 12.35 3.21 0.38
C ASP A 340 13.05 1.84 0.36
N SER A 341 13.02 1.11 1.48
CA SER A 341 13.64 -0.21 1.60
C SER A 341 13.03 -1.23 0.62
N TYR A 342 11.69 -1.28 0.53
CA TYR A 342 11.02 -2.20 -0.39
C TYR A 342 11.18 -1.80 -1.87
N GLN A 343 11.19 -0.49 -2.18
CA GLN A 343 11.46 -0.01 -3.53
C GLN A 343 12.88 -0.38 -3.98
N HIS A 344 13.86 -0.23 -3.08
CA HIS A 344 15.23 -0.64 -3.33
C HIS A 344 15.34 -2.16 -3.55
N ALA A 345 14.73 -2.97 -2.67
CA ALA A 345 14.69 -4.42 -2.82
C ALA A 345 14.05 -4.84 -4.16
N ALA A 346 12.90 -4.25 -4.52
CA ALA A 346 12.22 -4.53 -5.79
C ALA A 346 13.10 -4.20 -7.00
N ALA A 347 13.78 -3.05 -6.99
CA ALA A 347 14.65 -2.62 -8.08
C ALA A 347 15.86 -3.57 -8.27
N VAL A 348 16.51 -3.98 -7.17
CA VAL A 348 17.64 -4.92 -7.21
C VAL A 348 17.19 -6.28 -7.73
N ARG A 349 16.08 -6.82 -7.24
CA ARG A 349 15.52 -8.11 -7.71
C ARG A 349 15.08 -8.08 -9.17
N GLN A 350 14.51 -6.96 -9.62
CA GLN A 350 14.13 -6.80 -11.02
C GLN A 350 15.36 -6.81 -11.93
N GLN A 351 16.46 -6.18 -11.52
CA GLN A 351 17.73 -6.20 -12.25
C GLN A 351 18.39 -7.59 -12.26
N SER A 352 18.24 -8.37 -11.18
CA SER A 352 18.77 -9.74 -11.09
C SER A 352 17.87 -10.79 -11.76
N GLY A 353 16.68 -10.42 -12.23
CA GLY A 353 15.69 -11.32 -12.84
C GLY A 353 14.93 -12.19 -11.83
N ASP A 354 14.97 -11.87 -10.53
CA ASP A 354 14.22 -12.58 -9.49
C ASP A 354 12.75 -12.13 -9.47
N ARG A 355 11.95 -12.74 -10.35
CA ARG A 355 10.52 -12.44 -10.46
C ARG A 355 9.73 -12.81 -9.21
N GLN A 356 10.14 -13.87 -8.50
CA GLN A 356 9.46 -14.31 -7.30
C GLN A 356 9.65 -13.28 -6.18
N GLY A 357 10.89 -12.91 -5.87
CA GLY A 357 11.16 -11.90 -4.85
C GLY A 357 10.70 -10.50 -5.25
N THR A 358 10.71 -10.15 -6.54
CA THR A 358 10.12 -8.86 -7.00
C THR A 358 8.63 -8.79 -6.64
N SER A 359 7.88 -9.87 -6.85
CA SER A 359 6.47 -9.96 -6.42
C SER A 359 6.30 -9.77 -4.90
N GLU A 360 7.25 -10.25 -4.08
CA GLU A 360 7.20 -10.06 -2.62
C GLU A 360 7.40 -8.60 -2.20
N SER A 361 8.42 -7.93 -2.73
CA SER A 361 8.64 -6.51 -2.42
C SER A 361 7.46 -5.65 -2.89
N LEU A 362 6.87 -5.96 -4.05
CA LEU A 362 5.64 -5.31 -4.52
C LEU A 362 4.46 -5.57 -3.58
N THR A 363 4.37 -6.77 -3.00
CA THR A 363 3.34 -7.10 -1.99
C THR A 363 3.50 -6.24 -0.74
N ASN A 364 4.73 -6.11 -0.25
CA ASN A 364 5.05 -5.26 0.89
C ASN A 364 4.70 -3.79 0.61
N LEU A 365 5.11 -3.25 -0.54
CA LEU A 365 4.75 -1.90 -0.98
C LEU A 365 3.24 -1.69 -1.02
N GLY A 366 2.52 -2.63 -1.64
CA GLY A 366 1.07 -2.59 -1.72
C GLY A 366 0.40 -2.53 -0.34
N ILE A 367 0.87 -3.31 0.62
CA ILE A 367 0.35 -3.29 2.00
C ILE A 367 0.68 -1.97 2.70
N THR A 368 1.88 -1.43 2.54
CA THR A 368 2.24 -0.13 3.13
C THR A 368 1.41 1.01 2.51
N TYR A 369 1.12 0.96 1.20
CA TYR A 369 0.18 1.89 0.57
C TYR A 369 -1.24 1.80 1.16
N LEU A 370 -1.75 0.62 1.50
CA LEU A 370 -3.04 0.48 2.21
C LEU A 370 -3.04 1.15 3.60
N ARG A 371 -1.91 1.12 4.29
CA ARG A 371 -1.76 1.80 5.60
C ARG A 371 -1.66 3.30 5.48
N LEU A 372 -1.13 3.79 4.36
CA LEU A 372 -1.06 5.22 4.03
C LEU A 372 -2.37 5.78 3.47
N GLY A 373 -3.40 4.96 3.26
CA GLY A 373 -4.66 5.39 2.64
C GLY A 373 -4.64 5.41 1.11
N GLN A 374 -3.53 5.02 0.47
CA GLN A 374 -3.36 5.02 -0.98
C GLN A 374 -3.97 3.76 -1.63
N THR A 375 -5.27 3.55 -1.43
CA THR A 375 -5.96 2.29 -1.75
C THR A 375 -5.89 1.91 -3.24
N SER A 376 -6.07 2.87 -4.15
CA SER A 376 -6.00 2.59 -5.59
C SER A 376 -4.58 2.22 -6.04
N ARG A 377 -3.56 2.93 -5.53
CA ARG A 377 -2.14 2.60 -5.80
C ARG A 377 -1.76 1.24 -5.22
N ALA A 378 -2.24 0.93 -4.02
CA ALA A 378 -2.08 -0.38 -3.41
C ALA A 378 -2.70 -1.48 -4.26
N GLN A 379 -3.94 -1.31 -4.71
CA GLN A 379 -4.63 -2.30 -5.54
C GLN A 379 -3.88 -2.55 -6.85
N ALA A 380 -3.41 -1.50 -7.53
CA ALA A 380 -2.62 -1.63 -8.75
C ALA A 380 -1.32 -2.40 -8.50
N THR A 381 -0.58 -2.03 -7.44
CA THR A 381 0.70 -2.65 -7.06
C THR A 381 0.52 -4.13 -6.67
N LEU A 382 -0.52 -4.46 -5.89
CA LEU A 382 -0.83 -5.83 -5.49
C LEU A 382 -1.32 -6.67 -6.67
N THR A 383 -2.07 -6.08 -7.60
CA THR A 383 -2.48 -6.78 -8.83
C THR A 383 -1.26 -7.12 -9.69
N GLN A 384 -0.33 -6.18 -9.85
CA GLN A 384 0.95 -6.43 -10.52
C GLN A 384 1.75 -7.54 -9.84
N ALA A 385 1.81 -7.53 -8.49
CA ALA A 385 2.46 -8.59 -7.73
C ALA A 385 1.81 -9.96 -7.98
N LEU A 386 0.47 -10.02 -8.01
CA LEU A 386 -0.29 -11.25 -8.27
C LEU A 386 -0.05 -11.78 -9.68
N GLU A 387 -0.14 -10.94 -10.70
CA GLU A 387 0.11 -11.32 -12.10
C GLU A 387 1.53 -11.85 -12.27
N MET A 388 2.51 -11.19 -11.64
CA MET A 388 3.89 -11.63 -11.66
C MET A 388 4.03 -13.01 -11.02
N TYR A 389 3.43 -13.22 -9.84
CA TYR A 389 3.46 -14.50 -9.13
C TYR A 389 2.78 -15.64 -9.93
N GLN A 390 1.62 -15.37 -10.53
CA GLN A 390 0.88 -16.36 -11.32
C GLN A 390 1.59 -16.70 -12.64
N SER A 391 2.42 -15.78 -13.17
CA SER A 391 3.24 -16.01 -14.37
C SER A 391 4.51 -16.84 -14.12
N LEU A 392 4.83 -17.19 -12.87
CA LEU A 392 6.05 -17.92 -12.52
C LEU A 392 6.05 -19.34 -13.10
N THR A 393 7.09 -19.67 -13.86
CA THR A 393 7.31 -21.04 -14.35
C THR A 393 7.91 -21.92 -13.24
N PRO A 394 7.88 -23.27 -13.35
CA PRO A 394 8.57 -24.15 -12.40
C PRO A 394 10.09 -23.90 -12.28
N ARG A 395 10.70 -23.20 -13.25
CA ARG A 395 12.10 -22.77 -13.22
C ARG A 395 12.31 -21.49 -12.42
N ASP A 396 11.32 -20.60 -12.39
CA ASP A 396 11.35 -19.35 -11.61
C ASP A 396 10.98 -19.57 -10.14
N ARG A 397 10.28 -20.68 -9.85
CA ARG A 397 9.98 -21.11 -8.48
C ARG A 397 11.25 -21.59 -7.82
N SER A 398 11.75 -20.83 -6.86
CA SER A 398 12.78 -21.33 -5.94
C SER A 398 12.17 -22.43 -5.10
N TRP A 399 12.53 -23.70 -5.39
CA TRP A 399 12.11 -24.88 -4.64
C TRP A 399 12.54 -24.84 -3.16
N LEU A 400 13.35 -23.85 -2.77
CA LEU A 400 13.82 -23.59 -1.41
C LEU A 400 12.88 -22.69 -0.58
N ARG A 401 11.81 -22.12 -1.15
CA ARG A 401 10.84 -21.26 -0.41
C ARG A 401 9.38 -21.61 -0.71
N PRO A 402 8.85 -22.72 -0.16
CA PRO A 402 7.49 -23.18 -0.41
C PRO A 402 6.47 -22.54 0.56
N GLU A 403 6.40 -21.21 0.61
CA GLU A 403 5.40 -20.49 1.42
C GLU A 403 4.16 -20.10 0.58
N PRO A 404 2.96 -20.01 1.19
CA PRO A 404 1.73 -19.52 0.53
C PRO A 404 1.78 -18.00 0.33
N ARG A 405 2.64 -17.54 -0.59
CA ARG A 405 2.88 -16.12 -0.88
C ARG A 405 1.73 -15.48 -1.67
N GLU A 406 0.98 -16.29 -2.43
CA GLU A 406 -0.27 -15.85 -3.07
C GLU A 406 -1.27 -15.40 -1.99
N GLY A 407 -1.32 -16.11 -0.86
CA GLY A 407 -2.17 -15.79 0.28
C GLY A 407 -2.03 -14.36 0.80
N ARG A 408 -0.81 -13.83 0.88
CA ARG A 408 -0.54 -12.47 1.38
C ARG A 408 -0.92 -11.39 0.37
N ILE A 409 -0.67 -11.63 -0.92
CA ILE A 409 -1.14 -10.74 -2.00
C ILE A 409 -2.67 -10.67 -2.01
N LEU A 410 -3.33 -11.82 -1.95
CA LEU A 410 -4.79 -11.94 -1.91
C LEU A 410 -5.38 -11.31 -0.65
N GLU A 411 -4.70 -11.38 0.49
CA GLU A 411 -5.12 -10.70 1.72
C GLU A 411 -5.05 -9.17 1.58
N GLY A 412 -3.95 -8.65 1.02
CA GLY A 412 -3.83 -7.23 0.69
C GLY A 412 -4.93 -6.77 -0.28
N LEU A 413 -5.20 -7.54 -1.34
CA LEU A 413 -6.28 -7.24 -2.29
C LEU A 413 -7.67 -7.30 -1.63
N ALA A 414 -7.87 -8.21 -0.68
CA ALA A 414 -9.09 -8.27 0.10
C ALA A 414 -9.27 -7.00 0.94
N LEU A 415 -8.21 -6.53 1.61
CA LEU A 415 -8.24 -5.27 2.36
C LEU A 415 -8.46 -4.06 1.45
N ALA A 416 -7.81 -4.00 0.29
CA ALA A 416 -8.01 -2.94 -0.70
C ALA A 416 -9.47 -2.89 -1.17
N ALA A 417 -10.04 -4.05 -1.54
CA ALA A 417 -11.43 -4.14 -1.95
C ALA A 417 -12.40 -3.80 -0.81
N GLN A 418 -12.03 -4.06 0.44
CA GLN A 418 -12.81 -3.70 1.63
C GLN A 418 -12.82 -2.17 1.82
N GLN A 419 -11.67 -1.51 1.71
CA GLN A 419 -11.54 -0.04 1.78
C GLN A 419 -12.23 0.68 0.62
N LEU A 420 -12.42 0.02 -0.53
CA LEU A 420 -13.20 0.51 -1.67
C LEU A 420 -14.68 0.11 -1.61
N GLU A 421 -15.14 -0.45 -0.49
CA GLU A 421 -16.52 -0.93 -0.27
C GLU A 421 -17.00 -2.01 -1.26
N ALA A 422 -16.09 -2.65 -1.99
CA ALA A 422 -16.36 -3.78 -2.88
C ALA A 422 -16.44 -5.10 -2.10
N LEU A 423 -17.34 -5.17 -1.10
CA LEU A 423 -17.42 -6.25 -0.10
C LEU A 423 -17.52 -7.67 -0.69
N PRO A 424 -18.28 -7.95 -1.78
CA PRO A 424 -18.29 -9.27 -2.39
C PRO A 424 -16.93 -9.69 -2.96
N THR A 425 -16.22 -8.74 -3.57
CA THR A 425 -14.86 -8.94 -4.11
C THR A 425 -13.86 -9.16 -2.98
N ALA A 426 -13.94 -8.36 -1.91
CA ALA A 426 -13.14 -8.53 -0.71
C ALA A 426 -13.31 -9.92 -0.10
N LEU A 427 -14.55 -10.41 0.02
CA LEU A 427 -14.85 -11.74 0.55
C LEU A 427 -14.28 -12.85 -0.36
N GLY A 428 -14.31 -12.64 -1.68
CA GLY A 428 -13.71 -13.55 -2.66
C GLY A 428 -12.22 -13.70 -2.43
N PHE A 429 -11.49 -12.59 -2.41
CA PHE A 429 -10.05 -12.59 -2.16
C PHE A 429 -9.68 -13.14 -0.78
N ALA A 430 -10.41 -12.78 0.28
CA ALA A 430 -10.17 -13.27 1.63
C ALA A 430 -10.30 -14.80 1.73
N LYS A 431 -11.26 -15.40 1.00
CA LYS A 431 -11.43 -16.86 0.96
C LYS A 431 -10.36 -17.57 0.14
N LEU A 432 -9.93 -16.96 -0.97
CA LEU A 432 -8.81 -17.49 -1.76
C LEU A 432 -7.52 -17.47 -0.93
N SER A 433 -7.26 -16.36 -0.24
CA SER A 433 -6.16 -16.21 0.71
C SER A 433 -6.20 -17.31 1.79
N LEU A 434 -7.37 -17.53 2.41
CA LEU A 434 -7.55 -18.60 3.39
C LEU A 434 -7.28 -20.00 2.83
N ALA A 435 -7.71 -20.27 1.60
CA ALA A 435 -7.46 -21.55 0.95
C ALA A 435 -5.97 -21.75 0.66
N ASP A 436 -5.27 -20.68 0.28
CA ASP A 436 -3.82 -20.72 0.02
C ASP A 436 -3.02 -20.93 1.31
N TYR A 437 -3.28 -20.16 2.36
CA TYR A 437 -2.61 -20.34 3.65
C TYR A 437 -2.80 -21.75 4.22
N ARG A 438 -4.00 -22.35 4.07
CA ARG A 438 -4.25 -23.75 4.44
C ARG A 438 -3.45 -24.74 3.61
N ARG A 439 -3.36 -24.51 2.30
CA ARG A 439 -2.59 -25.35 1.39
C ARG A 439 -1.10 -25.29 1.73
N GLY A 440 -0.59 -24.11 2.04
CA GLY A 440 0.79 -23.88 2.45
C GLY A 440 1.08 -24.18 3.92
N SER A 441 0.08 -24.61 4.71
CA SER A 441 0.20 -24.84 6.16
C SER A 441 0.71 -23.62 6.96
N ASP A 442 0.54 -22.40 6.44
CA ASP A 442 0.83 -21.16 7.17
C ASP A 442 -0.31 -20.88 8.14
N ARG A 443 0.00 -21.11 9.41
CA ARG A 443 -0.92 -21.02 10.52
C ARG A 443 -1.24 -19.59 10.93
N ALA A 444 -0.26 -18.68 10.88
CA ALA A 444 -0.45 -17.28 11.23
C ALA A 444 -1.21 -16.55 10.11
N GLY A 445 -0.86 -16.84 8.85
CA GLY A 445 -1.61 -16.41 7.68
C GLY A 445 -3.06 -16.92 7.70
N GLU A 446 -3.29 -18.18 8.10
CA GLU A 446 -4.64 -18.72 8.24
C GLU A 446 -5.49 -17.90 9.22
N VAL A 447 -4.94 -17.54 10.39
CA VAL A 447 -5.65 -16.68 11.36
C VAL A 447 -6.00 -15.33 10.73
N THR A 448 -5.04 -14.67 10.08
CA THR A 448 -5.26 -13.37 9.44
C THR A 448 -6.36 -13.44 8.39
N ALA A 449 -6.36 -14.45 7.52
CA ALA A 449 -7.39 -14.63 6.50
C ALA A 449 -8.76 -14.98 7.10
N ILE A 450 -8.81 -15.76 8.19
CA ILE A 450 -10.07 -16.02 8.91
C ILE A 450 -10.62 -14.73 9.51
N VAL A 451 -9.78 -13.89 10.13
CA VAL A 451 -10.21 -12.58 10.65
C VAL A 451 -10.76 -11.74 9.50
N ARG A 452 -10.05 -11.64 8.37
CA ARG A 452 -10.51 -10.91 7.18
C ARG A 452 -11.87 -11.40 6.69
N VAL A 453 -12.06 -12.71 6.56
CA VAL A 453 -13.38 -13.29 6.18
C VAL A 453 -14.46 -12.92 7.21
N GLY A 454 -14.12 -12.96 8.50
CA GLY A 454 -15.02 -12.59 9.59
C GLY A 454 -15.43 -11.11 9.55
N THR A 455 -14.49 -10.19 9.37
CA THR A 455 -14.75 -8.75 9.28
C THR A 455 -15.51 -8.39 8.02
N THR A 456 -15.20 -9.00 6.87
CA THR A 456 -16.01 -8.77 5.66
C THR A 456 -17.44 -9.30 5.81
N TYR A 457 -17.66 -10.41 6.53
CA TYR A 457 -19.01 -10.86 6.86
C TYR A 457 -19.74 -9.92 7.81
N LEU A 458 -19.01 -9.28 8.73
CA LEU A 458 -19.56 -8.27 9.65
C LEU A 458 -20.08 -7.07 8.87
N GLU A 459 -19.27 -6.53 7.95
CA GLU A 459 -19.65 -5.40 7.08
C GLU A 459 -20.78 -5.75 6.10
N LEU A 460 -20.88 -7.00 5.67
CA LEU A 460 -22.02 -7.52 4.92
C LEU A 460 -23.30 -7.70 5.77
N GLY A 461 -23.28 -7.35 7.07
CA GLY A 461 -24.39 -7.51 8.01
C GLY A 461 -24.65 -8.96 8.45
N ASN A 462 -23.78 -9.91 8.13
CA ASN A 462 -23.94 -11.31 8.49
C ASN A 462 -23.28 -11.64 9.84
N LEU A 463 -23.90 -11.17 10.93
CA LEU A 463 -23.38 -11.32 12.29
C LEU A 463 -23.11 -12.77 12.69
N VAL A 464 -23.92 -13.72 12.22
CA VAL A 464 -23.76 -15.15 12.57
C VAL A 464 -22.48 -15.73 11.94
N LYS A 465 -22.24 -15.47 10.65
CA LYS A 465 -21.02 -15.93 9.99
C LYS A 465 -19.81 -15.20 10.52
N ALA A 466 -19.90 -13.88 10.70
CA ALA A 466 -18.83 -13.08 11.28
C ALA A 466 -18.36 -13.67 12.60
N ARG A 467 -19.28 -13.87 13.56
CA ARG A 467 -18.98 -14.49 14.86
C ARG A 467 -18.30 -15.85 14.71
N THR A 468 -18.83 -16.71 13.85
CA THR A 468 -18.32 -18.07 13.63
C THR A 468 -16.86 -18.07 13.18
N TYR A 469 -16.51 -17.20 12.21
CA TYR A 469 -15.13 -17.09 11.74
C TYR A 469 -14.23 -16.44 12.79
N LEU A 470 -14.67 -15.36 13.45
CA LEU A 470 -13.87 -14.65 14.43
C LEU A 470 -13.57 -15.49 15.69
N ASP A 471 -14.53 -16.29 16.18
CA ASP A 471 -14.28 -17.25 17.26
C ASP A 471 -13.28 -18.33 16.84
N LYS A 472 -13.35 -18.78 15.58
CA LYS A 472 -12.39 -19.73 15.04
C LYS A 472 -10.98 -19.13 14.97
N ALA A 473 -10.85 -17.88 14.54
CA ALA A 473 -9.56 -17.17 14.52
C ALA A 473 -8.97 -17.05 15.92
N LEU A 474 -9.77 -16.61 16.90
CA LEU A 474 -9.31 -16.49 18.28
C LEU A 474 -8.83 -17.83 18.84
N GLN A 475 -9.63 -18.89 18.73
CA GLN A 475 -9.25 -20.23 19.21
C GLN A 475 -7.99 -20.76 18.51
N LEU A 476 -7.83 -20.49 17.21
CA LEU A 476 -6.68 -20.93 16.45
C LEU A 476 -5.41 -20.20 16.91
N SER A 477 -5.49 -18.87 17.06
CA SER A 477 -4.39 -18.03 17.53
C SER A 477 -3.97 -18.33 18.98
N GLU A 478 -4.91 -18.67 19.87
CA GLU A 478 -4.62 -19.12 21.24
C GLU A 478 -3.86 -20.44 21.26
N ARG A 479 -4.31 -21.44 20.49
CA ARG A 479 -3.62 -22.75 20.40
C ARG A 479 -2.20 -22.64 19.86
N GLN A 480 -1.94 -21.62 19.05
CA GLN A 480 -0.65 -21.38 18.41
C GLN A 480 0.24 -20.41 19.20
N SER A 481 -0.26 -19.82 20.27
CA SER A 481 0.41 -18.71 20.97
C SER A 481 0.72 -17.51 20.06
N ASP A 482 -0.06 -17.31 18.98
CA ASP A 482 0.02 -16.14 18.10
C ASP A 482 -0.64 -14.94 18.78
N ARG A 483 0.17 -14.12 19.45
CA ARG A 483 -0.30 -12.94 20.19
C ARG A 483 -0.88 -11.87 19.27
N ALA A 484 -0.30 -11.66 18.09
CA ALA A 484 -0.80 -10.69 17.13
C ALA A 484 -2.15 -11.12 16.55
N GLY A 485 -2.29 -12.41 16.22
CA GLY A 485 -3.56 -13.01 15.79
C GLY A 485 -4.65 -12.97 16.86
N GLN A 486 -4.28 -13.17 18.14
CA GLN A 486 -5.20 -13.01 19.27
C GLN A 486 -5.73 -11.58 19.36
N ALA A 487 -4.84 -10.57 19.30
CA ALA A 487 -5.22 -9.16 19.36
C ALA A 487 -6.15 -8.76 18.19
N ARG A 488 -5.80 -9.17 16.95
CA ARG A 488 -6.62 -8.94 15.75
C ARG A 488 -8.01 -9.57 15.87
N SER A 489 -8.07 -10.81 16.35
CA SER A 489 -9.35 -11.51 16.56
C SER A 489 -10.18 -10.85 17.65
N LEU A 490 -9.58 -10.43 18.76
CA LEU A 490 -10.26 -9.75 19.86
C LEU A 490 -10.81 -8.39 19.43
N LYS A 491 -10.03 -7.58 18.70
CA LYS A 491 -10.49 -6.31 18.15
C LYS A 491 -11.71 -6.54 17.24
N ALA A 492 -11.63 -7.46 16.29
CA ALA A 492 -12.74 -7.78 15.39
C ALA A 492 -13.98 -8.34 16.13
N LEU A 493 -13.79 -9.10 17.21
CA LEU A 493 -14.88 -9.53 18.09
C LEU A 493 -15.48 -8.37 18.90
N GLY A 494 -14.68 -7.34 19.19
CA GLY A 494 -15.14 -6.07 19.73
C GLY A 494 -16.04 -5.35 18.73
N ASP A 495 -15.60 -5.22 17.47
CA ASP A 495 -16.42 -4.64 16.39
C ASP A 495 -17.75 -5.39 16.25
N TRP A 496 -17.69 -6.72 16.22
CA TRP A 496 -18.88 -7.57 16.20
C TRP A 496 -19.81 -7.33 17.40
N ALA A 497 -19.26 -7.12 18.60
CA ALA A 497 -20.04 -6.87 19.80
C ALA A 497 -20.71 -5.48 19.77
N VAL A 498 -20.09 -4.46 19.16
CA VAL A 498 -20.73 -3.17 18.90
C VAL A 498 -21.96 -3.36 18.01
N GLU A 499 -21.80 -4.04 16.87
CA GLU A 499 -22.90 -4.33 15.93
C GLU A 499 -23.99 -5.22 16.55
N ASN A 500 -23.63 -6.09 17.49
CA ASN A 500 -24.58 -6.92 18.24
C ASN A 500 -25.21 -6.19 19.45
N ASN A 501 -24.95 -4.89 19.63
CA ASN A 501 -25.45 -4.07 20.74
C ASN A 501 -25.01 -4.59 22.13
N GLU A 502 -23.76 -5.04 22.25
CA GLU A 502 -23.10 -5.51 23.47
C GLU A 502 -21.90 -4.62 23.85
N PRO A 503 -22.12 -3.35 24.25
CA PRO A 503 -21.05 -2.38 24.43
C PRO A 503 -20.05 -2.73 25.54
N ALA A 504 -20.50 -3.37 26.63
CA ALA A 504 -19.61 -3.79 27.71
C ALA A 504 -18.63 -4.88 27.25
N THR A 505 -19.13 -5.87 26.48
CA THR A 505 -18.31 -6.90 25.86
C THR A 505 -17.34 -6.28 24.87
N ALA A 506 -17.80 -5.34 24.04
CA ALA A 506 -16.95 -4.66 23.06
C ALA A 506 -15.77 -3.94 23.73
N LEU A 507 -16.04 -3.17 24.78
CA LEU A 507 -15.01 -2.43 25.52
C LEU A 507 -13.97 -3.37 26.16
N GLU A 508 -14.40 -4.47 26.79
CA GLU A 508 -13.49 -5.49 27.35
C GLU A 508 -12.57 -6.07 26.28
N ARG A 509 -13.13 -6.40 25.10
CA ARG A 509 -12.38 -6.97 23.98
C ARG A 509 -11.38 -5.99 23.40
N TYR A 510 -11.78 -4.73 23.19
CA TYR A 510 -10.85 -3.68 22.73
C TYR A 510 -9.74 -3.42 23.73
N GLN A 511 -10.03 -3.31 25.03
CA GLN A 511 -9.00 -3.11 26.06
C GLN A 511 -8.00 -4.26 26.13
N THR A 512 -8.49 -5.50 25.98
CA THR A 512 -7.62 -6.68 25.92
C THR A 512 -6.75 -6.65 24.68
N ALA A 513 -7.30 -6.36 23.50
CA ALA A 513 -6.55 -6.23 22.26
C ALA A 513 -5.48 -5.12 22.34
N LEU A 514 -5.86 -3.94 22.85
CA LEU A 514 -4.97 -2.79 23.04
C LEU A 514 -3.77 -3.13 23.92
N THR A 515 -4.00 -3.83 25.04
CA THR A 515 -2.92 -4.28 25.94
C THR A 515 -1.93 -5.19 25.21
N ILE A 516 -2.41 -6.05 24.31
CA ILE A 516 -1.55 -6.92 23.52
C ILE A 516 -0.78 -6.09 22.48
N TYR A 517 -1.42 -5.17 21.75
CA TYR A 517 -0.75 -4.33 20.77
C TYR A 517 0.32 -3.42 21.41
N GLN A 518 0.06 -2.87 22.60
CA GLN A 518 1.05 -2.12 23.38
C GLN A 518 2.26 -2.97 23.73
N ALA A 519 2.04 -4.22 24.16
CA ALA A 519 3.14 -5.14 24.47
C ALA A 519 3.94 -5.57 23.21
N LEU A 520 3.32 -5.53 22.04
CA LEU A 520 3.96 -5.82 20.74
C LEU A 520 4.62 -4.59 20.09
N GLY A 521 4.40 -3.38 20.63
CA GLY A 521 4.87 -2.14 20.00
C GLY A 521 4.14 -1.78 18.70
N ASP A 522 2.97 -2.37 18.42
CA ASP A 522 2.22 -2.15 17.18
C ASP A 522 1.42 -0.85 17.26
N VAL A 523 2.05 0.27 16.91
CA VAL A 523 1.48 1.63 17.03
C VAL A 523 0.22 1.79 16.17
N ALA A 524 0.22 1.25 14.96
CA ALA A 524 -0.91 1.38 14.04
C ALA A 524 -2.18 0.71 14.60
N ASN A 525 -2.08 -0.53 15.08
CA ASN A 525 -3.23 -1.23 15.65
C ASN A 525 -3.61 -0.73 17.05
N GLN A 526 -2.68 -0.14 17.81
CA GLN A 526 -3.04 0.63 19.01
C GLN A 526 -3.96 1.79 18.66
N GLY A 527 -3.61 2.59 17.64
CA GLY A 527 -4.40 3.72 17.19
C GLY A 527 -5.80 3.30 16.71
N THR A 528 -5.92 2.29 15.86
CA THR A 528 -7.24 1.82 15.38
C THR A 528 -8.11 1.27 16.51
N THR A 529 -7.52 0.61 17.51
CA THR A 529 -8.24 0.08 18.67
C THR A 529 -8.68 1.18 19.61
N LEU A 530 -7.83 2.18 19.88
CA LEU A 530 -8.19 3.36 20.69
C LEU A 530 -9.27 4.21 20.01
N ASN A 531 -9.21 4.37 18.68
CA ASN A 531 -10.26 5.02 17.92
C ASN A 531 -11.61 4.31 18.11
N ALA A 532 -11.63 2.98 18.01
CA ALA A 532 -12.84 2.19 18.23
C ALA A 532 -13.38 2.32 19.67
N ILE A 533 -12.50 2.42 20.67
CA ILE A 533 -12.89 2.70 22.06
C ILE A 533 -13.53 4.09 22.17
N GLY A 534 -12.90 5.11 21.59
CA GLY A 534 -13.40 6.48 21.61
C GLY A 534 -14.76 6.62 20.92
N ALA A 535 -14.93 6.01 19.74
CA ALA A 535 -16.20 5.95 19.02
C ALA A 535 -17.29 5.27 19.86
N LEU A 536 -16.99 4.13 20.49
CA LEU A 536 -17.92 3.41 21.35
C LEU A 536 -18.31 4.23 22.59
N GLN A 537 -17.37 4.93 23.21
CA GLN A 537 -17.65 5.78 24.37
C GLN A 537 -18.56 6.96 24.03
N LEU A 538 -18.40 7.55 22.84
CA LEU A 538 -19.35 8.54 22.33
C LEU A 538 -20.75 7.95 22.12
N GLN A 539 -20.86 6.75 21.53
CA GLN A 539 -22.14 6.06 21.37
C GLN A 539 -22.83 5.80 22.73
N LEU A 540 -22.03 5.59 23.78
CA LEU A 540 -22.50 5.43 25.16
C LEU A 540 -22.76 6.76 25.88
N ASN A 541 -22.66 7.90 25.19
CA ASN A 541 -22.80 9.25 25.75
C ASN A 541 -21.80 9.51 26.90
N GLN A 542 -20.56 9.08 26.73
CA GLN A 542 -19.42 9.28 27.65
C GLN A 542 -18.31 10.08 26.96
N PRO A 543 -18.55 11.37 26.65
CA PRO A 543 -17.62 12.18 25.86
C PRO A 543 -16.29 12.47 26.56
N ASP A 544 -16.27 12.45 27.90
CA ASP A 544 -15.05 12.61 28.71
C ASP A 544 -14.07 11.45 28.49
N GLN A 545 -14.56 10.22 28.55
CA GLN A 545 -13.73 9.04 28.31
C GLN A 545 -13.34 8.93 26.85
N ALA A 546 -14.28 9.24 25.94
CA ALA A 546 -14.02 9.26 24.51
C ALA A 546 -12.88 10.20 24.17
N ALA A 547 -12.92 11.44 24.67
CA ALA A 547 -11.86 12.41 24.47
C ALA A 547 -10.49 11.88 24.91
N VAL A 548 -10.39 11.21 26.07
CA VAL A 548 -9.13 10.62 26.54
C VAL A 548 -8.57 9.59 25.55
N ALA A 549 -9.39 8.65 25.08
CA ALA A 549 -8.96 7.64 24.12
C ALA A 549 -8.58 8.26 22.77
N LEU A 550 -9.35 9.24 22.30
CA LEU A 550 -9.16 9.89 21.00
C LEU A 550 -7.92 10.81 21.00
N TYR A 551 -7.62 11.52 22.09
CA TYR A 551 -6.36 12.27 22.23
C TYR A 551 -5.14 11.35 22.09
N GLN A 552 -5.12 10.23 22.83
CA GLN A 552 -4.06 9.23 22.70
C GLN A 552 -3.94 8.71 21.27
N THR A 553 -5.08 8.56 20.59
CA THR A 553 -5.11 8.10 19.21
C THR A 553 -4.49 9.11 18.25
N VAL A 554 -4.86 10.39 18.36
CA VAL A 554 -4.32 11.47 17.52
C VAL A 554 -2.80 11.56 17.69
N ASP A 555 -2.30 11.51 18.93
CA ASP A 555 -0.86 11.55 19.20
C ASP A 555 -0.11 10.37 18.55
N LEU A 556 -0.70 9.16 18.57
CA LEU A 556 -0.13 7.99 17.89
C LEU A 556 -0.10 8.17 16.37
N TRP A 557 -1.16 8.71 15.77
CA TRP A 557 -1.17 8.91 14.31
C TRP A 557 -0.28 10.04 13.83
N GLU A 558 -0.20 11.14 14.58
CA GLU A 558 0.74 12.22 14.28
C GLU A 558 2.18 11.71 14.31
N SER A 559 2.49 10.71 15.15
CA SER A 559 3.80 10.05 15.18
C SER A 559 4.17 9.25 13.92
N LEU A 560 3.20 8.91 13.07
CA LEU A 560 3.40 8.17 11.81
C LEU A 560 3.75 9.09 10.62
N ARG A 561 3.61 10.42 10.78
CA ARG A 561 3.79 11.42 9.72
C ARG A 561 5.24 11.74 9.33
N PRO A 562 6.24 11.74 10.23
CA PRO A 562 7.59 12.18 9.90
C PRO A 562 8.22 11.40 8.75
N GLY A 563 8.95 12.10 7.87
CA GLY A 563 9.67 11.51 6.73
C GLY A 563 8.82 11.18 5.50
N LEU A 564 7.48 11.22 5.60
CA LEU A 564 6.59 11.00 4.46
C LEU A 564 6.71 12.12 3.41
N THR A 565 6.44 11.75 2.15
CA THR A 565 6.22 12.72 1.07
C THR A 565 4.92 13.49 1.30
N ASP A 566 4.76 14.65 0.65
CA ASP A 566 3.56 15.48 0.76
C ASP A 566 2.27 14.68 0.44
N GLU A 567 2.26 13.98 -0.69
CA GLU A 567 1.16 13.10 -1.12
C GLU A 567 0.80 12.04 -0.04
N ASN A 568 1.80 11.40 0.55
CA ASN A 568 1.59 10.37 1.57
C ASN A 568 1.07 10.97 2.89
N LYS A 569 1.46 12.20 3.25
CA LYS A 569 0.93 12.89 4.43
C LYS A 569 -0.54 13.26 4.27
N ILE A 570 -0.94 13.69 3.07
CA ILE A 570 -2.33 14.03 2.75
C ILE A 570 -3.18 12.77 2.84
N SER A 571 -2.79 11.71 2.11
CA SER A 571 -3.55 10.45 2.09
C SER A 571 -3.67 9.80 3.48
N LEU A 572 -2.60 9.85 4.28
CA LEU A 572 -2.64 9.34 5.65
C LEU A 572 -3.59 10.15 6.54
N ALA A 573 -3.59 11.48 6.40
CA ALA A 573 -4.49 12.35 7.16
C ALA A 573 -5.95 12.08 6.82
N GLU A 574 -6.27 11.88 5.53
CA GLU A 574 -7.62 11.54 5.08
C GLU A 574 -8.10 10.20 5.66
N ALA A 575 -7.24 9.17 5.64
CA ALA A 575 -7.53 7.88 6.23
C ALA A 575 -7.78 7.95 7.76
N GLN A 576 -7.36 9.03 8.42
CA GLN A 576 -7.46 9.26 9.86
C GLN A 576 -8.48 10.34 10.24
N ALA A 577 -9.13 10.99 9.27
CA ALA A 577 -9.96 12.18 9.45
C ALA A 577 -11.12 11.96 10.44
N GLN A 578 -11.75 10.77 10.41
CA GLN A 578 -12.89 10.41 11.26
C GLN A 578 -12.62 10.68 12.74
N THR A 579 -11.38 10.57 13.17
CA THR A 579 -11.08 10.60 14.59
C THR A 579 -10.91 11.99 15.11
N TYR A 580 -10.35 12.89 14.30
CA TYR A 580 -10.37 14.31 14.59
C TYR A 580 -11.83 14.77 14.70
N GLN A 581 -12.71 14.29 13.81
CA GLN A 581 -14.16 14.54 13.89
C GLN A 581 -14.77 13.98 15.19
N LEU A 582 -14.50 12.72 15.56
CA LEU A 582 -15.00 12.15 16.82
C LEU A 582 -14.48 12.93 18.04
N LEU A 583 -13.22 13.37 18.03
CA LEU A 583 -12.67 14.15 19.13
C LEU A 583 -13.32 15.54 19.21
N GLN A 584 -13.55 16.20 18.08
CA GLN A 584 -14.33 17.45 18.02
C GLN A 584 -15.73 17.26 18.62
N ARG A 585 -16.46 16.20 18.25
CA ARG A 585 -17.78 15.87 18.83
C ARG A 585 -17.71 15.69 20.34
N SER A 586 -16.68 15.00 20.82
CA SER A 586 -16.46 14.78 22.26
C SER A 586 -16.25 16.10 22.99
N LEU A 587 -15.44 17.00 22.43
CA LEU A 587 -15.13 18.31 23.04
C LEU A 587 -16.32 19.27 23.01
N ILE A 588 -17.10 19.29 21.92
CA ILE A 588 -18.36 20.06 21.86
C ILE A 588 -19.36 19.52 22.90
N ALA A 589 -19.49 18.21 23.05
CA ALA A 589 -20.36 17.61 24.08
C ALA A 589 -19.91 17.94 25.51
N LEU A 590 -18.61 18.21 25.72
CA LEU A 590 -18.04 18.70 26.98
C LEU A 590 -18.11 20.23 27.13
N ASN A 591 -18.66 20.94 26.14
CA ASN A 591 -18.71 22.39 26.06
C ASN A 591 -17.31 23.06 26.06
N ASP A 592 -16.31 22.37 25.52
CA ASP A 592 -14.95 22.89 25.30
C ASP A 592 -14.78 23.32 23.83
N ILE A 593 -15.45 24.42 23.48
CA ILE A 593 -15.47 25.00 22.13
C ILE A 593 -14.05 25.33 21.65
N PRO A 594 -13.18 26.01 22.43
CA PRO A 594 -11.84 26.33 21.98
C PRO A 594 -11.00 25.08 21.69
N ALA A 595 -11.05 24.06 22.55
CA ALA A 595 -10.31 22.82 22.28
C ALA A 595 -10.84 22.11 21.03
N SER A 596 -12.15 22.11 20.79
CA SER A 596 -12.71 21.52 19.57
C SER A 596 -12.18 22.19 18.29
N LEU A 597 -12.09 23.53 18.28
CA LEU A 597 -11.48 24.28 17.19
C LEU A 597 -10.00 23.94 17.02
N GLU A 598 -9.24 23.78 18.11
CA GLU A 598 -7.85 23.32 18.04
C GLU A 598 -7.74 21.96 17.36
N ILE A 599 -8.64 21.01 17.65
CA ILE A 599 -8.65 19.70 16.99
C ILE A 599 -9.05 19.78 15.51
N SER A 600 -9.94 20.71 15.14
CA SER A 600 -10.21 21.00 13.72
C SER A 600 -8.92 21.38 12.99
N GLU A 601 -8.17 22.33 13.54
CA GLU A 601 -6.90 22.78 12.97
C GLU A 601 -5.79 21.70 13.04
N ARG A 602 -5.79 20.79 14.02
CA ARG A 602 -4.86 19.65 14.05
C ARG A 602 -5.08 18.69 12.87
N GLY A 603 -6.34 18.50 12.47
CA GLY A 603 -6.72 17.54 11.43
C GLY A 603 -6.61 18.04 9.98
N ARG A 604 -6.21 19.30 9.75
CA ARG A 604 -6.28 19.95 8.43
C ARG A 604 -5.04 20.73 8.03
N ALA A 605 -4.82 20.87 6.72
CA ALA A 605 -3.73 21.67 6.10
C ALA A 605 -2.31 21.46 6.68
N ARG A 606 -2.07 20.30 7.31
CA ARG A 606 -0.81 20.00 8.00
C ARG A 606 0.30 19.75 7.00
N ALA A 607 0.03 19.02 5.92
CA ALA A 607 1.03 18.76 4.89
C ALA A 607 1.41 20.07 4.19
N PHE A 608 0.42 20.92 3.89
CA PHE A 608 0.64 22.26 3.34
C PHE A 608 1.52 23.12 4.27
N THR A 609 1.18 23.22 5.56
CA THR A 609 1.97 24.03 6.52
C THR A 609 3.42 23.56 6.60
N GLU A 610 3.65 22.24 6.65
CA GLU A 610 4.99 21.65 6.66
C GLU A 610 5.75 21.92 5.35
N LEU A 611 5.08 21.85 4.21
CA LEU A 611 5.66 22.11 2.88
C LEU A 611 6.09 23.57 2.72
N LEU A 612 5.24 24.51 3.13
CA LEU A 612 5.55 25.95 3.11
C LEU A 612 6.72 26.27 4.06
N ALA A 613 6.70 25.74 5.27
CA ALA A 613 7.79 25.92 6.22
C ALA A 613 9.13 25.33 5.74
N HIS A 614 9.09 24.17 5.08
CA HIS A 614 10.28 23.60 4.45
C HIS A 614 10.84 24.54 3.38
N ARG A 615 9.98 25.19 2.58
CA ARG A 615 10.43 26.15 1.57
C ARG A 615 11.03 27.41 2.17
N LEU A 616 10.39 27.99 3.17
CA LEU A 616 10.93 29.15 3.89
C LEU A 616 12.31 28.83 4.47
N ALA A 617 12.51 27.62 5.00
CA ALA A 617 13.83 27.17 5.47
C ALA A 617 14.88 27.12 4.35
N LEU A 618 14.52 26.64 3.16
CA LEU A 618 15.41 26.63 1.98
C LEU A 618 15.78 28.06 1.52
N GLN A 619 14.89 29.04 1.74
CA GLN A 619 15.13 30.46 1.47
C GLN A 619 15.91 31.17 2.59
N GLY A 620 16.45 30.43 3.57
CA GLY A 620 17.23 30.98 4.68
C GLY A 620 16.38 31.52 5.83
N GLN A 621 15.09 31.18 5.88
CA GLN A 621 14.13 31.60 6.90
C GLN A 621 13.51 30.38 7.59
N PRO A 622 14.27 29.70 8.46
CA PRO A 622 13.76 28.51 9.15
C PRO A 622 12.56 28.88 10.03
N VAL A 623 11.43 28.24 9.77
CA VAL A 623 10.24 28.33 10.60
C VAL A 623 10.47 27.56 11.90
N PRO A 624 10.32 28.18 13.08
CA PRO A 624 10.54 27.48 14.34
C PRO A 624 9.46 26.41 14.57
N ALA A 625 9.85 25.31 15.24
CA ALA A 625 9.05 24.09 15.32
C ALA A 625 7.68 24.28 16.02
N ASP A 626 7.53 25.31 16.85
CA ASP A 626 6.27 25.69 17.50
C ASP A 626 5.25 26.26 16.50
N GLN A 627 5.69 26.93 15.42
CA GLN A 627 4.82 27.41 14.35
C GLN A 627 4.42 26.30 13.37
N LEU A 628 5.13 25.17 13.38
CA LEU A 628 4.80 23.96 12.65
C LEU A 628 3.76 23.09 13.37
N GLN A 629 3.43 23.40 14.62
CA GLN A 629 2.35 22.73 15.34
C GLN A 629 0.99 23.39 15.03
N PRO A 630 -0.12 22.67 15.13
CA PRO A 630 -1.44 23.25 14.95
C PRO A 630 -1.65 24.39 15.96
N PRO A 631 -2.26 25.52 15.54
CA PRO A 631 -2.39 26.68 16.39
C PRO A 631 -3.31 26.38 17.58
N SER A 632 -2.88 26.83 18.77
CA SER A 632 -3.78 26.87 19.93
C SER A 632 -4.88 27.92 19.74
N ALA A 633 -5.95 27.84 20.51
CA ALA A 633 -7.01 28.84 20.53
C ALA A 633 -6.46 30.24 20.87
N ALA A 634 -5.42 30.32 21.71
CA ALA A 634 -4.74 31.59 21.97
C ALA A 634 -4.05 32.16 20.72
N LYS A 635 -3.40 31.30 19.92
CA LYS A 635 -2.77 31.70 18.67
C LYS A 635 -3.80 32.07 17.61
N MET A 636 -4.91 31.35 17.49
CA MET A 636 -5.99 31.69 16.55
C MET A 636 -6.63 33.06 16.87
N ARG A 637 -6.85 33.38 18.15
CA ARG A 637 -7.27 34.73 18.58
C ARG A 637 -6.27 35.80 18.16
N GLN A 638 -4.98 35.51 18.31
CA GLN A 638 -3.92 36.42 17.86
C GLN A 638 -3.94 36.60 16.34
N VAL A 639 -4.23 35.55 15.56
CA VAL A 639 -4.37 35.66 14.10
C VAL A 639 -5.52 36.58 13.74
N ALA A 640 -6.72 36.40 14.32
CA ALA A 640 -7.87 37.28 14.08
C ALA A 640 -7.53 38.76 14.36
N GLN A 641 -6.83 39.02 15.48
CA GLN A 641 -6.36 40.35 15.86
C GLN A 641 -5.30 40.92 14.89
N THR A 642 -4.34 40.09 14.47
CA THR A 642 -3.22 40.51 13.61
C THR A 642 -3.69 40.78 12.18
N GLN A 643 -4.60 39.95 11.67
CA GLN A 643 -5.22 40.13 10.36
C GLN A 643 -6.31 41.20 10.37
N ASN A 644 -6.73 41.68 11.55
CA ASN A 644 -7.86 42.58 11.76
C ASN A 644 -9.11 42.09 11.01
N ALA A 645 -9.42 40.80 11.17
CA ALA A 645 -10.49 40.13 10.45
C ALA A 645 -11.18 39.08 11.34
N THR A 646 -12.48 38.90 11.15
CA THR A 646 -13.24 37.82 11.78
C THR A 646 -13.00 36.52 11.02
N LEU A 647 -12.57 35.47 11.70
CA LEU A 647 -12.33 34.16 11.09
C LEU A 647 -13.60 33.31 11.22
N VAL A 648 -14.02 32.66 10.13
CA VAL A 648 -15.13 31.70 10.11
C VAL A 648 -14.60 30.37 9.61
N GLU A 649 -14.49 29.40 10.51
CA GLU A 649 -14.00 28.06 10.20
C GLU A 649 -15.12 27.04 10.17
N TYR A 650 -15.14 26.24 9.10
CA TYR A 650 -16.09 25.16 8.90
C TYR A 650 -15.42 23.80 9.07
N ALA A 651 -16.11 22.86 9.72
CA ALA A 651 -15.78 21.44 9.70
C ALA A 651 -17.03 20.55 9.51
N ILE A 652 -16.90 19.54 8.65
CA ILE A 652 -17.88 18.49 8.40
C ILE A 652 -17.57 17.34 9.36
N VAL A 653 -18.50 17.09 10.28
CA VAL A 653 -18.31 16.19 11.42
C VAL A 653 -19.46 15.18 11.45
N GLY A 654 -19.30 14.09 10.69
CA GLY A 654 -20.39 13.13 10.46
C GLY A 654 -21.52 13.77 9.66
N GLU A 655 -22.70 13.87 10.26
CA GLU A 655 -23.90 14.49 9.67
C GLU A 655 -24.10 15.94 10.14
N ASP A 656 -23.14 16.51 10.88
CA ASP A 656 -23.21 17.89 11.36
C ASP A 656 -22.17 18.77 10.67
N LEU A 657 -22.54 20.00 10.37
CA LEU A 657 -21.65 21.10 10.02
C LEU A 657 -21.35 21.92 11.27
N TYR A 658 -20.09 21.97 11.66
CA TYR A 658 -19.59 22.80 12.75
C TYR A 658 -19.03 24.09 12.19
N ILE A 659 -19.37 25.21 12.84
CA ILE A 659 -19.00 26.56 12.43
C ILE A 659 -18.44 27.30 13.65
N TRP A 660 -17.16 27.66 13.59
CA TRP A 660 -16.54 28.51 14.61
C TRP A 660 -16.33 29.91 14.07
N VAL A 661 -16.59 30.91 14.90
CA VAL A 661 -16.32 32.31 14.58
C VAL A 661 -15.32 32.86 15.59
N VAL A 662 -14.13 33.24 15.13
CA VAL A 662 -13.12 33.93 15.95
C VAL A 662 -13.17 35.41 15.63
N GLN A 663 -13.74 36.19 16.54
CA GLN A 663 -13.93 37.62 16.38
C GLN A 663 -12.62 38.39 16.65
N THR A 664 -12.55 39.64 16.18
CA THR A 664 -11.35 40.48 16.31
C THR A 664 -11.00 40.86 17.75
N ASP A 665 -11.97 40.79 18.67
CA ASP A 665 -11.75 40.97 20.11
C ASP A 665 -11.19 39.70 20.80
N GLY A 666 -11.17 38.57 20.09
CA GLY A 666 -10.69 37.28 20.56
C GLY A 666 -11.76 36.35 21.13
N GLU A 667 -13.05 36.72 21.09
CA GLU A 667 -14.14 35.81 21.42
C GLU A 667 -14.27 34.70 20.37
N ILE A 668 -14.59 33.49 20.83
CA ILE A 668 -14.78 32.31 19.97
C ILE A 668 -16.22 31.84 20.13
N GLN A 669 -17.03 32.03 19.09
CA GLN A 669 -18.41 31.58 19.02
C GLN A 669 -18.50 30.27 18.24
N PHE A 670 -19.59 29.53 18.46
CA PHE A 670 -19.82 28.23 17.82
C PHE A 670 -21.29 28.08 17.43
N ALA A 671 -21.51 27.56 16.24
CA ALA A 671 -22.80 27.07 15.77
C ALA A 671 -22.63 25.67 15.16
N SER A 672 -23.71 24.90 15.19
CA SER A 672 -23.78 23.60 14.53
C SER A 672 -25.07 23.49 13.73
N GLN A 673 -25.01 22.96 12.51
CA GLN A 673 -26.18 22.70 11.68
C GLN A 673 -26.21 21.25 11.22
N PRO A 674 -27.36 20.55 11.33
CA PRO A 674 -27.49 19.22 10.78
C PRO A 674 -27.52 19.27 9.26
N LEU A 675 -26.71 18.43 8.62
CA LEU A 675 -26.78 18.14 7.19
C LEU A 675 -27.89 17.11 7.00
N THR A 676 -29.14 17.57 6.81
CA THR A 676 -30.33 16.70 6.58
C THR A 676 -30.19 15.80 5.33
N ASP A 677 -31.13 14.88 5.06
CA ASP A 677 -31.17 13.78 4.04
C ASP A 677 -30.48 13.98 2.65
N GLN A 678 -30.09 15.19 2.26
CA GLN A 678 -29.26 15.52 1.09
C GLN A 678 -27.82 15.86 1.50
N SER A 679 -26.83 15.24 0.87
CA SER A 679 -25.41 15.50 1.18
C SER A 679 -25.03 16.96 0.89
N LEU A 680 -24.12 17.53 1.69
CA LEU A 680 -23.57 18.88 1.41
C LEU A 680 -23.04 19.00 -0.03
N SER A 681 -22.43 17.94 -0.54
CA SER A 681 -21.99 17.84 -1.93
C SER A 681 -23.14 18.03 -2.94
N SER A 682 -24.34 17.47 -2.71
CA SER A 682 -25.49 17.72 -3.58
C SER A 682 -25.96 19.17 -3.50
N TRP A 683 -26.01 19.77 -2.31
CA TRP A 683 -26.35 21.19 -2.13
C TRP A 683 -25.44 22.12 -2.92
N VAL A 684 -24.12 21.90 -2.82
CA VAL A 684 -23.12 22.68 -3.56
C VAL A 684 -23.26 22.45 -5.07
N THR A 685 -23.45 21.20 -5.49
CA THR A 685 -23.62 20.85 -6.92
C THR A 685 -24.88 21.47 -7.51
N ASP A 686 -26.01 21.37 -6.82
CA ASP A 686 -27.29 21.92 -7.27
C ASP A 686 -27.25 23.45 -7.34
N SER A 687 -26.60 24.09 -6.37
CA SER A 687 -26.40 25.55 -6.37
C SER A 687 -25.54 26.00 -7.56
N ARG A 688 -24.49 25.25 -7.88
CA ARG A 688 -23.64 25.51 -9.06
C ARG A 688 -24.40 25.29 -10.36
N ALA A 689 -25.21 24.23 -10.44
CA ALA A 689 -26.05 23.94 -11.59
C ALA A 689 -27.12 25.02 -11.80
N ALA A 690 -27.72 25.54 -10.72
CA ALA A 690 -28.69 26.62 -10.76
C ALA A 690 -28.10 27.94 -11.28
N LEU A 691 -26.79 28.14 -11.13
CA LEU A 691 -26.03 29.24 -11.72
C LEU A 691 -25.65 29.02 -13.19
N ASN A 692 -26.14 27.94 -13.82
CA ASN A 692 -25.79 27.54 -15.19
C ASN A 692 -24.27 27.41 -15.40
N LEU A 693 -23.53 27.03 -14.35
CA LEU A 693 -22.09 26.84 -14.44
C LEU A 693 -21.78 25.56 -15.22
N PRO A 694 -20.76 25.57 -16.10
CA PRO A 694 -20.34 24.37 -16.81
C PRO A 694 -19.96 23.25 -15.82
N THR A 695 -20.32 22.01 -16.17
CA THR A 695 -19.83 20.83 -15.47
C THR A 695 -18.34 20.67 -15.75
N ARG A 696 -17.53 20.51 -14.68
CA ARG A 696 -16.07 20.29 -14.62
C ARG A 696 -15.42 19.90 -15.96
N GLY A 697 -14.48 20.71 -16.45
CA GLY A 697 -13.69 20.44 -17.66
C GLY A 697 -13.59 21.66 -18.59
N ILE A 698 -12.85 21.51 -19.70
CA ILE A 698 -12.70 22.52 -20.77
C ILE A 698 -14.02 22.60 -21.55
N ALA A 699 -15.05 23.12 -20.92
CA ALA A 699 -16.34 23.35 -21.57
C ALA A 699 -16.28 24.70 -22.30
N ILE A 700 -16.70 24.66 -23.56
CA ILE A 700 -16.98 25.84 -24.39
C ILE A 700 -17.99 26.71 -23.64
N GLU A 701 -17.72 28.01 -23.51
CA GLU A 701 -18.58 29.04 -22.90
C GLU A 701 -20.07 28.74 -23.17
N ALA A 702 -20.76 28.18 -22.16
CA ALA A 702 -22.21 28.13 -22.22
C ALA A 702 -22.70 29.57 -22.03
N ALA A 703 -23.48 30.09 -22.97
CA ALA A 703 -24.05 31.43 -22.86
C ALA A 703 -24.87 31.53 -21.57
N ILE A 704 -24.41 32.34 -20.61
CA ILE A 704 -25.16 32.64 -19.38
C ILE A 704 -26.41 33.42 -19.80
N SER A 705 -27.57 32.85 -19.52
CA SER A 705 -28.87 33.44 -19.83
C SER A 705 -29.37 34.25 -18.62
N ASP A 706 -29.57 35.56 -18.81
CA ASP A 706 -30.13 36.45 -17.79
C ASP A 706 -31.67 36.34 -17.67
N SER A 707 -32.23 35.15 -17.89
CA SER A 707 -33.69 35.00 -17.84
C SER A 707 -34.19 35.09 -16.39
N THR A 708 -35.33 35.74 -16.20
CA THR A 708 -35.94 35.96 -14.87
C THR A 708 -36.21 34.66 -14.09
N PRO A 709 -36.67 33.56 -14.71
CA PRO A 709 -36.85 32.28 -14.02
C PRO A 709 -35.55 31.63 -13.54
N GLU A 710 -34.47 31.72 -14.32
CA GLU A 710 -33.16 31.15 -13.97
C GLU A 710 -32.52 31.92 -12.81
N MET A 711 -32.56 33.24 -12.85
CA MET A 711 -32.11 34.08 -11.72
C MET A 711 -32.87 33.80 -10.42
N ALA A 712 -34.18 33.56 -10.50
CA ALA A 712 -34.98 33.23 -9.32
C ALA A 712 -34.63 31.85 -8.74
N ALA A 713 -34.35 30.86 -9.61
CA ALA A 713 -33.90 29.54 -9.20
C ALA A 713 -32.50 29.59 -8.55
N ALA A 714 -31.56 30.32 -9.15
CA ALA A 714 -30.23 30.56 -8.59
C ALA A 714 -30.30 31.21 -7.20
N SER A 715 -31.11 32.27 -7.07
CA SER A 715 -31.27 33.00 -5.82
C SER A 715 -31.79 32.12 -4.69
N ASN A 716 -32.73 31.19 -4.99
CA ASN A 716 -33.26 30.26 -3.99
C ASN A 716 -32.18 29.30 -3.46
N HIS A 717 -31.38 28.69 -4.33
CA HIS A 717 -30.30 27.78 -3.90
C HIS A 717 -29.20 28.53 -3.13
N LEU A 718 -28.85 29.75 -3.55
CA LEU A 718 -27.90 30.61 -2.85
C LEU A 718 -28.42 31.01 -1.45
N GLN A 719 -29.71 31.27 -1.31
CA GLN A 719 -30.33 31.54 -0.02
C GLN A 719 -30.32 30.29 0.87
N GLN A 720 -30.59 29.11 0.32
CA GLN A 720 -30.54 27.87 1.12
C GLN A 720 -29.13 27.57 1.64
N LEU A 721 -28.09 27.83 0.84
CA LEU A 721 -26.71 27.75 1.31
C LEU A 721 -26.41 28.84 2.36
N TYR A 722 -26.96 30.05 2.21
CA TYR A 722 -26.83 31.10 3.23
C TYR A 722 -27.47 30.67 4.56
N ASP A 723 -28.69 30.13 4.52
CA ASP A 723 -29.43 29.63 5.69
C ASP A 723 -28.64 28.53 6.43
N LEU A 724 -27.87 27.73 5.70
CA LEU A 724 -27.02 26.67 6.25
C LEU A 724 -25.69 27.20 6.79
N LEU A 725 -25.03 28.11 6.07
CA LEU A 725 -23.61 28.47 6.30
C LEU A 725 -23.40 29.78 7.06
N ILE A 726 -24.32 30.74 6.92
CA ILE A 726 -24.15 32.12 7.39
C ILE A 726 -25.21 32.51 8.41
N GLU A 727 -26.48 32.23 8.16
CA GLU A 727 -27.58 32.54 9.10
C GLU A 727 -27.30 32.07 10.54
N PRO A 728 -26.74 30.87 10.81
CA PRO A 728 -26.46 30.41 12.17
C PRO A 728 -25.42 31.23 12.94
N ILE A 729 -24.63 32.02 12.21
CA ILE A 729 -23.52 32.82 12.74
C ILE A 729 -23.66 34.32 12.44
N ALA A 730 -24.77 34.75 11.83
CA ALA A 730 -24.95 36.13 11.37
C ALA A 730 -24.75 37.16 12.50
N ASP A 731 -25.21 36.85 13.71
CA ASP A 731 -25.06 37.70 14.90
C ASP A 731 -23.59 37.84 15.38
N PHE A 732 -22.68 36.99 14.90
CA PHE A 732 -21.27 36.99 15.27
C PHE A 732 -20.36 37.61 14.21
N LEU A 733 -20.90 37.89 13.01
CA LEU A 733 -20.18 38.57 11.94
C LEU A 733 -20.06 40.08 12.23
N PRO A 734 -19.08 40.78 11.62
CA PRO A 734 -18.94 42.22 11.77
C PRO A 734 -20.21 43.00 11.42
N GLU A 735 -20.48 44.11 12.10
CA GLU A 735 -21.57 45.02 11.68
C GLU A 735 -21.14 45.97 10.55
N ALA A 736 -19.85 46.31 10.48
CA ALA A 736 -19.32 47.29 9.55
C ALA A 736 -18.99 46.66 8.18
N ALA A 737 -19.50 47.26 7.11
CA ALA A 737 -19.45 46.66 5.78
C ALA A 737 -18.05 46.58 5.13
N ASN A 738 -17.03 47.16 5.78
CA ASN A 738 -15.63 47.17 5.35
C ASN A 738 -14.72 46.30 6.23
N GLU A 739 -15.27 45.64 7.25
CA GLU A 739 -14.52 44.70 8.09
C GLU A 739 -14.44 43.33 7.39
N THR A 740 -13.22 42.83 7.24
CA THR A 740 -12.95 41.62 6.44
C THR A 740 -13.35 40.37 7.20
N VAL A 741 -13.95 39.41 6.49
CA VAL A 741 -14.24 38.06 6.98
C VAL A 741 -13.34 37.07 6.25
N ILE A 742 -12.60 36.25 7.00
CA ILE A 742 -11.78 35.17 6.45
C ILE A 742 -12.56 33.86 6.58
N ILE A 743 -12.92 33.27 5.45
CA ILE A 743 -13.60 31.99 5.36
C ILE A 743 -12.56 30.86 5.30
N VAL A 744 -12.69 29.87 6.18
CA VAL A 744 -11.85 28.68 6.25
C VAL A 744 -12.72 27.46 5.92
N PRO A 745 -12.97 27.17 4.63
CA PRO A 745 -13.89 26.12 4.20
C PRO A 745 -13.27 24.73 4.35
N GLN A 746 -14.08 23.67 4.40
CA GLN A 746 -13.62 22.28 4.36
C GLN A 746 -14.40 21.49 3.30
N GLY A 747 -13.72 20.57 2.61
CA GLY A 747 -14.36 19.70 1.63
C GLY A 747 -15.03 20.50 0.50
N GLU A 748 -16.25 20.15 0.14
CA GLU A 748 -16.98 20.77 -0.97
C GLU A 748 -17.27 22.25 -0.75
N LEU A 749 -17.12 22.77 0.47
CA LEU A 749 -17.27 24.20 0.77
C LEU A 749 -16.24 25.08 0.04
N PHE A 750 -15.10 24.51 -0.39
CA PHE A 750 -14.16 25.24 -1.26
C PHE A 750 -14.81 25.68 -2.59
N LEU A 751 -15.87 25.00 -3.03
CA LEU A 751 -16.56 25.28 -4.29
C LEU A 751 -17.78 26.21 -4.14
N VAL A 752 -18.08 26.65 -2.92
CA VAL A 752 -19.22 27.54 -2.63
C VAL A 752 -18.90 28.97 -3.06
N PRO A 753 -19.79 29.62 -3.82
CA PRO A 753 -19.64 31.03 -4.17
C PRO A 753 -20.09 31.92 -3.00
N PHE A 754 -19.32 31.94 -1.91
CA PHE A 754 -19.61 32.75 -0.72
C PHE A 754 -20.03 34.19 -1.02
N PRO A 755 -19.39 34.94 -1.95
CA PRO A 755 -19.82 36.29 -2.33
C PRO A 755 -21.28 36.39 -2.79
N ALA A 756 -21.81 35.33 -3.41
CA ALA A 756 -23.15 35.28 -3.97
C ALA A 756 -24.22 34.76 -3.01
N LEU A 757 -23.86 34.25 -1.82
CA LEU A 757 -24.83 33.79 -0.84
C LEU A 757 -25.77 34.94 -0.44
N MET A 758 -27.07 34.69 -0.41
CA MET A 758 -28.08 35.74 -0.23
C MET A 758 -28.82 35.57 1.09
N ASP A 759 -28.94 36.65 1.85
CA ASP A 759 -29.80 36.67 3.03
C ASP A 759 -31.29 36.57 2.64
N PRO A 760 -32.21 36.36 3.61
CA PRO A 760 -33.65 36.32 3.34
C PRO A 760 -34.27 37.59 2.76
N ASN A 761 -33.53 38.71 2.75
CA ASN A 761 -33.93 39.98 2.14
C ASN A 761 -33.40 40.14 0.70
N GLY A 762 -32.61 39.20 0.19
CA GLY A 762 -31.97 39.23 -1.12
C GLY A 762 -30.70 40.09 -1.17
N VAL A 763 -30.09 40.38 -0.03
CA VAL A 763 -28.79 41.07 0.08
C VAL A 763 -27.68 40.01 0.00
N ALA A 764 -26.74 40.17 -0.92
CA ALA A 764 -25.64 39.22 -1.06
C ALA A 764 -24.60 39.43 0.05
N LEU A 765 -23.90 38.37 0.45
CA LEU A 765 -22.82 38.45 1.44
C LEU A 765 -21.71 39.40 1.00
N LEU A 766 -21.47 39.52 -0.31
CA LEU A 766 -20.55 40.51 -0.89
C LEU A 766 -20.92 41.96 -0.55
N ASP A 767 -22.22 42.28 -0.40
CA ASP A 767 -22.66 43.63 0.01
C ASP A 767 -22.34 43.93 1.47
N GLN A 768 -22.13 42.89 2.26
CA GLN A 768 -21.94 42.98 3.71
C GLN A 768 -20.46 42.96 4.07
N HIS A 769 -19.63 42.09 3.47
CA HIS A 769 -18.23 41.92 3.90
C HIS A 769 -17.26 41.74 2.72
N PRO A 770 -16.06 42.33 2.78
CA PRO A 770 -14.91 41.87 2.00
C PRO A 770 -14.52 40.46 2.46
N LEU A 771 -14.32 39.54 1.52
CA LEU A 771 -14.05 38.14 1.80
C LEU A 771 -12.62 37.75 1.44
N LEU A 772 -12.00 36.96 2.31
CA LEU A 772 -10.74 36.25 2.08
C LEU A 772 -10.91 34.77 2.40
N PHE A 773 -10.03 33.94 1.85
CA PHE A 773 -10.09 32.50 2.03
C PHE A 773 -8.75 31.97 2.52
N ALA A 774 -8.80 30.97 3.39
CA ALA A 774 -7.61 30.23 3.82
C ALA A 774 -7.95 28.74 3.94
N PRO A 775 -7.07 27.82 3.52
CA PRO A 775 -7.31 26.39 3.71
C PRO A 775 -7.33 25.96 5.20
N ALA A 776 -6.63 26.72 6.04
CA ALA A 776 -6.59 26.58 7.50
C ALA A 776 -6.10 27.88 8.14
N ILE A 777 -6.42 28.10 9.41
CA ILE A 777 -5.95 29.25 10.18
C ILE A 777 -4.43 29.18 10.39
N SER A 778 -3.88 27.99 10.56
CA SER A 778 -2.43 27.71 10.67
C SER A 778 -1.60 28.37 9.57
N LEU A 779 -2.09 28.41 8.33
CA LEU A 779 -1.39 29.05 7.20
C LEU A 779 -1.30 30.58 7.34
N LEU A 780 -2.22 31.19 8.08
CA LEU A 780 -2.21 32.63 8.39
C LEU A 780 -1.28 32.98 9.56
N THR A 781 -0.76 31.97 10.28
CA THR A 781 0.19 32.17 11.40
C THR A 781 1.63 32.32 10.93
N LEU A 782 1.93 31.88 9.71
CA LEU A 782 3.25 31.98 9.12
C LEU A 782 3.44 33.42 8.65
N ASP A 783 4.28 34.16 9.38
CA ASP A 783 4.68 35.50 8.97
C ASP A 783 5.48 35.37 7.66
N ALA A 784 4.85 35.66 6.52
CA ALA A 784 5.56 35.88 5.28
C ALA A 784 6.65 36.93 5.55
N PRO A 785 7.89 36.71 5.10
CA PRO A 785 8.96 37.64 5.40
C PRO A 785 8.58 39.05 4.95
N THR A 786 8.64 39.98 5.88
CA THR A 786 8.77 41.40 5.57
C THR A 786 10.13 41.57 4.91
N ILE A 787 10.22 41.35 3.60
CA ILE A 787 11.43 41.63 2.83
C ILE A 787 11.70 43.14 2.97
N SER A 788 12.88 43.43 3.53
CA SER A 788 13.54 44.74 3.63
C SER A 788 13.31 45.62 2.40
N GLU A 789 13.14 46.93 2.64
CA GLU A 789 13.19 48.04 1.68
C GLU A 789 13.02 47.63 0.20
N LYS A 790 11.76 47.47 -0.22
CA LYS A 790 11.39 47.12 -1.60
C LYS A 790 11.71 48.26 -2.59
N PRO A 791 11.98 47.93 -3.87
CA PRO A 791 12.45 48.88 -4.88
C PRO A 791 11.42 49.98 -5.20
N GLU A 792 11.89 51.13 -5.70
CA GLU A 792 11.03 52.25 -6.16
C GLU A 792 10.16 51.91 -7.39
N THR A 793 10.36 50.76 -8.04
CA THR A 793 9.63 50.32 -9.24
C THR A 793 9.11 48.88 -9.10
N LEU A 794 7.79 48.68 -9.22
CA LEU A 794 7.15 47.36 -9.28
C LEU A 794 7.62 46.60 -10.53
N SER A 795 7.90 45.31 -10.34
CA SER A 795 8.07 44.35 -11.44
C SER A 795 6.80 43.51 -11.58
N ALA A 796 6.35 43.27 -12.81
CA ALA A 796 5.16 42.47 -13.05
C ALA A 796 5.32 41.56 -14.27
N VAL A 797 4.73 40.37 -14.20
CA VAL A 797 4.58 39.45 -15.32
C VAL A 797 3.10 39.36 -15.65
N VAL A 798 2.74 39.75 -16.87
CA VAL A 798 1.37 39.73 -17.37
C VAL A 798 1.32 38.85 -18.61
N VAL A 799 0.59 37.74 -18.53
CA VAL A 799 0.40 36.78 -19.63
C VAL A 799 -1.06 36.82 -20.06
N GLY A 800 -1.31 36.88 -21.37
CA GLY A 800 -2.66 36.84 -21.93
C GLY A 800 -2.71 36.09 -23.25
N ASN A 801 -3.68 35.20 -23.42
CA ASN A 801 -3.95 34.50 -24.68
C ASN A 801 -2.68 33.98 -25.40
N PRO A 802 -1.91 33.04 -24.80
CA PRO A 802 -0.80 32.40 -25.50
C PRO A 802 -1.27 31.68 -26.78
N ASP A 803 -0.36 31.44 -27.72
CA ASP A 803 -0.65 30.52 -28.83
C ASP A 803 -0.92 29.13 -28.24
N MET A 804 -2.18 28.70 -28.27
CA MET A 804 -2.63 27.59 -27.43
C MET A 804 -1.98 26.24 -27.80
N PRO A 805 -1.45 25.48 -26.83
CA PRO A 805 -0.93 24.15 -27.06
C PRO A 805 -2.07 23.14 -27.31
N PRO A 806 -1.78 22.00 -27.94
CA PRO A 806 -2.72 20.90 -28.05
C PRO A 806 -2.97 20.25 -26.69
N LEU A 807 -4.19 19.76 -26.47
CA LEU A 807 -4.57 19.07 -25.25
C LEU A 807 -3.61 17.91 -24.93
N PRO A 808 -3.24 17.69 -23.65
CA PRO A 808 -2.30 16.64 -23.30
C PRO A 808 -2.73 15.28 -23.83
N GLY A 809 -1.85 14.62 -24.60
CA GLY A 809 -2.12 13.31 -25.19
C GLY A 809 -3.02 13.32 -26.43
N THR A 810 -3.37 14.49 -26.98
CA THR A 810 -4.14 14.63 -28.22
C THR A 810 -3.50 15.64 -29.18
N ASP A 811 -3.98 15.69 -30.43
CA ASP A 811 -3.58 16.70 -31.42
C ASP A 811 -4.56 17.90 -31.47
N GLU A 812 -5.56 17.95 -30.58
CA GLU A 812 -6.61 18.96 -30.60
C GLU A 812 -6.15 20.24 -29.87
N PRO A 813 -6.08 21.41 -30.55
CA PRO A 813 -5.66 22.66 -29.93
C PRO A 813 -6.71 23.18 -28.95
N LEU A 814 -6.25 23.73 -27.82
CA LEU A 814 -7.11 24.51 -26.93
C LEU A 814 -7.66 25.76 -27.66
N PRO A 815 -8.91 26.20 -27.38
CA PRO A 815 -9.48 27.37 -28.03
C PRO A 815 -8.76 28.66 -27.58
N PRO A 816 -8.53 29.64 -28.48
CA PRO A 816 -7.94 30.92 -28.12
C PRO A 816 -8.89 31.75 -27.25
N LEU A 817 -8.33 32.59 -26.38
CA LEU A 817 -9.04 33.42 -25.40
C LEU A 817 -8.87 34.91 -25.75
N GLN A 818 -9.73 35.44 -26.62
CA GLN A 818 -9.55 36.82 -27.11
C GLN A 818 -9.70 37.87 -26.01
N GLY A 819 -10.63 37.69 -25.07
CA GLY A 819 -10.79 38.57 -23.91
C GLY A 819 -9.57 38.58 -23.01
N ALA A 820 -8.95 37.41 -22.78
CA ALA A 820 -7.71 37.31 -22.00
C ALA A 820 -6.55 38.14 -22.61
N GLU A 821 -6.53 38.32 -23.94
CA GLU A 821 -5.56 39.21 -24.59
C GLU A 821 -5.84 40.68 -24.26
N SER A 822 -7.11 41.11 -24.35
CA SER A 822 -7.54 42.48 -24.02
C SER A 822 -7.29 42.80 -22.54
N GLU A 823 -7.66 41.89 -21.64
CA GLU A 823 -7.42 41.95 -20.21
C GLU A 823 -5.93 42.11 -19.91
N ALA A 824 -5.08 41.24 -20.46
CA ALA A 824 -3.64 41.30 -20.25
C ALA A 824 -3.02 42.61 -20.77
N ARG A 825 -3.49 43.14 -21.91
CA ARG A 825 -3.05 44.45 -22.40
C ARG A 825 -3.44 45.58 -21.46
N ALA A 826 -4.70 45.62 -21.02
CA ALA A 826 -5.20 46.66 -20.12
C ALA A 826 -4.46 46.65 -18.76
N ILE A 827 -4.22 45.47 -18.19
CA ILE A 827 -3.50 45.32 -16.93
C ILE A 827 -2.02 45.67 -17.11
N ALA A 828 -1.39 45.24 -18.21
CA ALA A 828 -0.01 45.60 -18.50
C ALA A 828 0.18 47.11 -18.68
N ASP A 829 -0.79 47.80 -19.28
CA ASP A 829 -0.80 49.27 -19.38
C ASP A 829 -0.90 49.93 -17.99
N LEU A 830 -1.77 49.42 -17.10
CA LEU A 830 -1.90 49.90 -15.71
C LEU A 830 -0.63 49.68 -14.87
N LEU A 831 0.09 48.59 -15.13
CA LEU A 831 1.33 48.22 -14.43
C LEU A 831 2.59 48.74 -15.14
N ASN A 832 2.45 49.40 -16.29
CA ASN A 832 3.54 49.89 -17.13
C ASN A 832 4.58 48.81 -17.49
N VAL A 833 4.11 47.62 -17.90
CA VAL A 833 4.92 46.49 -18.37
C VAL A 833 4.51 46.06 -19.78
N GLN A 834 5.30 45.19 -20.42
CA GLN A 834 4.91 44.58 -21.69
C GLN A 834 4.26 43.22 -21.43
N PRO A 835 3.05 42.95 -21.95
CA PRO A 835 2.41 41.67 -21.76
C PRO A 835 3.04 40.60 -22.67
N LEU A 836 3.12 39.36 -22.18
CA LEU A 836 3.45 38.18 -22.95
C LEU A 836 2.17 37.61 -23.56
N ILE A 837 2.08 37.62 -24.89
CA ILE A 837 0.87 37.21 -25.63
C ILE A 837 1.21 36.39 -26.87
N GLY A 838 0.28 35.56 -27.35
CA GLY A 838 0.44 34.72 -28.54
C GLY A 838 1.72 33.87 -28.48
N ALA A 839 2.44 33.76 -29.62
CA ALA A 839 3.70 33.03 -29.72
C ALA A 839 4.83 33.49 -28.76
N ALA A 840 4.74 34.71 -28.19
CA ALA A 840 5.74 35.21 -27.26
C ALA A 840 5.55 34.66 -25.83
N ALA A 841 4.34 34.23 -25.48
CA ALA A 841 4.00 33.71 -24.16
C ALA A 841 4.44 32.25 -23.94
N THR A 842 5.70 31.96 -24.23
CA THR A 842 6.30 30.63 -24.04
C THR A 842 6.62 30.38 -22.56
N LYS A 843 6.69 29.11 -22.16
CA LYS A 843 7.13 28.71 -20.81
C LYS A 843 8.47 29.33 -20.42
N ALA A 844 9.44 29.33 -21.32
CA ALA A 844 10.76 29.91 -21.08
C ALA A 844 10.69 31.42 -20.83
N ALA A 845 9.87 32.16 -21.59
CA ALA A 845 9.69 33.60 -21.40
C ALA A 845 9.03 33.91 -20.06
N VAL A 846 8.00 33.15 -19.68
CA VAL A 846 7.33 33.32 -18.38
C VAL A 846 8.31 33.06 -17.24
N LEU A 847 9.01 31.92 -17.25
CA LEU A 847 9.94 31.52 -16.18
C LEU A 847 11.15 32.45 -16.04
N GLN A 848 11.49 33.22 -17.08
CA GLN A 848 12.59 34.18 -17.02
C GLN A 848 12.32 35.30 -15.99
N ASP A 849 11.09 35.82 -15.98
CA ASP A 849 10.75 37.02 -15.21
C ASP A 849 9.93 36.68 -13.95
N LEU A 850 9.26 35.51 -13.91
CA LEU A 850 8.39 35.09 -12.82
C LEU A 850 9.03 35.14 -11.41
N PRO A 851 10.28 34.66 -11.19
CA PRO A 851 10.88 34.64 -9.85
C PRO A 851 11.21 36.02 -9.27
N GLN A 852 11.22 37.07 -10.08
CA GLN A 852 11.51 38.44 -9.63
C GLN A 852 10.26 39.30 -9.56
N ALA A 853 9.11 38.82 -10.04
CA ALA A 853 7.89 39.59 -10.15
C ALA A 853 7.28 39.91 -8.77
N ASP A 854 6.86 41.16 -8.58
CA ASP A 854 6.04 41.58 -7.45
C ASP A 854 4.55 41.28 -7.69
N ILE A 855 4.12 41.31 -8.94
CA ILE A 855 2.75 41.02 -9.38
C ILE A 855 2.79 40.00 -10.52
N ILE A 856 2.00 38.95 -10.40
CA ILE A 856 1.85 37.91 -11.41
C ILE A 856 0.39 37.93 -11.87
N HIS A 857 0.14 38.10 -13.17
CA HIS A 857 -1.19 38.01 -13.75
C HIS A 857 -1.16 37.04 -14.93
N LEU A 858 -1.92 35.95 -14.83
CA LEU A 858 -1.92 34.85 -15.80
C LEU A 858 -3.35 34.63 -16.32
N ALA A 859 -3.65 35.21 -17.48
CA ALA A 859 -4.90 35.05 -18.20
C ALA A 859 -4.72 34.04 -19.36
N THR A 860 -4.86 32.74 -19.03
CA THR A 860 -4.67 31.62 -19.96
C THR A 860 -5.55 30.43 -19.56
N HIS A 861 -5.50 29.29 -20.25
CA HIS A 861 -6.19 28.07 -19.79
C HIS A 861 -5.47 27.43 -18.61
N GLY A 862 -6.23 27.10 -17.56
CA GLY A 862 -5.82 26.19 -16.50
C GLY A 862 -6.33 24.79 -16.77
N LEU A 863 -5.48 23.78 -16.60
CA LEU A 863 -5.85 22.37 -16.60
C LEU A 863 -5.88 21.89 -15.15
N LEU A 864 -6.87 21.06 -14.80
CA LEU A 864 -7.02 20.50 -13.44
C LEU A 864 -6.37 19.13 -13.28
N GLU A 865 -6.05 18.47 -14.39
CA GLU A 865 -5.54 17.11 -14.38
C GLU A 865 -4.06 17.08 -13.97
N ASP A 866 -3.64 15.98 -13.33
CA ASP A 866 -2.22 15.71 -13.13
C ASP A 866 -1.61 15.18 -14.43
N LEU A 867 -0.61 15.91 -14.94
CA LEU A 867 0.12 15.55 -16.16
C LEU A 867 1.28 14.58 -15.89
N GLY A 868 1.13 13.72 -14.87
CA GLY A 868 2.13 12.73 -14.46
C GLY A 868 3.23 13.29 -13.54
N THR A 869 2.94 14.41 -12.85
CA THR A 869 3.88 15.10 -11.96
C THR A 869 3.63 14.83 -10.48
N GLY A 870 2.49 14.23 -10.13
CA GLY A 870 2.07 13.97 -8.75
C GLY A 870 1.38 15.17 -8.07
N VAL A 871 1.30 16.32 -8.74
CA VAL A 871 0.52 17.48 -8.30
C VAL A 871 -0.43 17.88 -9.43
N PRO A 872 -1.76 17.75 -9.26
CA PRO A 872 -2.72 18.15 -10.27
C PRO A 872 -2.61 19.65 -10.59
N GLY A 873 -2.77 20.01 -11.85
CA GLY A 873 -2.77 21.41 -12.28
C GLY A 873 -1.69 21.75 -13.30
N ALA A 874 -2.05 22.49 -14.35
CA ALA A 874 -1.09 23.11 -15.25
C ALA A 874 -1.65 24.39 -15.90
N LEU A 875 -0.77 25.30 -16.32
CA LEU A 875 -1.10 26.47 -17.12
C LEU A 875 -0.67 26.23 -18.56
N ALA A 876 -1.57 26.49 -19.51
CA ALA A 876 -1.29 26.44 -20.93
C ALA A 876 -0.53 27.70 -21.37
N LEU A 877 0.55 27.51 -22.12
CA LEU A 877 1.47 28.53 -22.64
C LEU A 877 1.84 28.18 -24.08
N ALA A 878 2.51 29.10 -24.79
CA ALA A 878 2.87 28.89 -26.18
C ALA A 878 3.87 27.72 -26.33
N PRO A 879 3.55 26.67 -27.13
CA PRO A 879 4.44 25.55 -27.35
C PRO A 879 5.64 25.98 -28.20
N THR A 880 6.76 25.28 -28.02
CA THR A 880 7.97 25.45 -28.83
C THR A 880 8.42 24.10 -29.41
N ALA A 881 9.51 24.07 -30.18
CA ALA A 881 10.02 22.81 -30.73
C ALA A 881 10.45 21.81 -29.64
N ASP A 882 10.87 22.31 -28.47
CA ASP A 882 11.44 21.51 -27.39
C ASP A 882 10.54 21.48 -26.13
N ASP A 883 9.41 22.18 -26.13
CA ASP A 883 8.51 22.32 -24.98
C ASP A 883 7.05 22.26 -25.42
N ALA A 884 6.24 21.44 -24.73
CA ALA A 884 4.84 21.21 -25.06
C ALA A 884 3.91 22.40 -24.74
N GLY A 885 4.40 23.46 -24.09
CA GLY A 885 3.63 24.64 -23.74
C GLY A 885 2.87 24.50 -22.42
N TYR A 886 3.37 23.72 -21.46
CA TYR A 886 2.72 23.57 -20.16
C TYR A 886 3.66 23.91 -19.01
N LEU A 887 3.18 24.79 -18.11
CA LEU A 887 3.80 25.06 -16.81
C LEU A 887 2.98 24.36 -15.72
N THR A 888 3.50 23.28 -15.15
CA THR A 888 2.73 22.45 -14.21
C THR A 888 2.72 23.03 -12.79
N ALA A 889 1.73 22.63 -11.99
CA ALA A 889 1.66 22.98 -10.58
C ALA A 889 2.90 22.49 -9.82
N ALA A 890 3.39 21.29 -10.11
CA ALA A 890 4.64 20.78 -9.56
C ALA A 890 5.86 21.64 -9.91
N GLU A 891 5.94 22.17 -11.13
CA GLU A 891 7.03 23.07 -11.52
C GLU A 891 6.93 24.42 -10.81
N ILE A 892 5.72 25.01 -10.72
CA ILE A 892 5.48 26.25 -9.96
C ILE A 892 5.84 26.06 -8.50
N LEU A 893 5.50 24.89 -7.95
CA LEU A 893 5.83 24.51 -6.59
C LEU A 893 7.34 24.58 -6.35
N GLU A 894 8.21 24.32 -7.32
CA GLU A 894 9.66 24.40 -7.10
C GLU A 894 10.24 25.82 -7.23
N LEU A 895 9.44 26.81 -7.61
CA LEU A 895 9.93 28.18 -7.84
C LEU A 895 10.11 28.97 -6.53
N PRO A 896 11.15 29.81 -6.43
CA PRO A 896 11.33 30.76 -5.34
C PRO A 896 10.69 32.11 -5.70
N LEU A 897 9.36 32.19 -5.60
CA LEU A 897 8.61 33.42 -5.88
C LEU A 897 8.65 34.37 -4.67
N THR A 898 8.52 35.66 -4.96
CA THR A 898 8.41 36.73 -3.93
C THR A 898 7.22 37.66 -4.20
N ALA A 899 6.30 37.22 -5.06
CA ALA A 899 5.20 38.06 -5.51
C ALA A 899 4.22 38.35 -4.37
N GLN A 900 3.72 39.58 -4.36
CA GLN A 900 2.72 40.03 -3.39
C GLN A 900 1.31 39.57 -3.79
N LEU A 901 1.09 39.38 -5.08
CA LEU A 901 -0.18 38.98 -5.64
C LEU A 901 0.08 38.15 -6.89
N ALA A 902 -0.52 36.96 -6.94
CA ALA A 902 -0.73 36.24 -8.18
C ALA A 902 -2.23 36.18 -8.50
N VAL A 903 -2.59 36.49 -9.74
CA VAL A 903 -3.95 36.36 -10.25
C VAL A 903 -3.96 35.31 -11.33
N LEU A 904 -4.70 34.22 -11.09
CA LEU A 904 -5.02 33.22 -12.08
C LEU A 904 -6.39 33.55 -12.68
N SER A 905 -6.37 34.32 -13.78
CA SER A 905 -7.58 34.71 -14.53
C SER A 905 -7.87 33.66 -15.61
N ALA A 906 -7.95 32.41 -15.16
CA ALA A 906 -7.88 31.22 -15.99
C ALA A 906 -8.99 30.24 -15.56
N CYS A 907 -9.60 29.52 -16.51
CA CYS A 907 -10.72 28.61 -16.25
C CYS A 907 -10.43 27.65 -15.08
N ASP A 908 -11.35 27.57 -14.12
CA ASP A 908 -11.34 26.62 -13.00
C ASP A 908 -10.09 26.61 -12.11
N THR A 909 -9.22 27.64 -12.14
CA THR A 909 -7.90 27.59 -11.44
C THR A 909 -7.93 27.55 -9.91
N GLY A 910 -9.10 27.82 -9.32
CA GLY A 910 -9.38 27.61 -7.89
C GLY A 910 -9.84 26.21 -7.56
N GLN A 911 -10.04 25.35 -8.57
CA GLN A 911 -10.33 23.94 -8.41
C GLN A 911 -9.04 23.10 -8.44
N GLY A 912 -9.16 21.87 -7.96
CA GLY A 912 -8.10 20.88 -7.86
C GLY A 912 -8.64 19.63 -7.18
N ASP A 913 -7.76 18.80 -6.64
CA ASP A 913 -8.17 17.72 -5.75
C ASP A 913 -8.47 18.32 -4.37
N ILE A 914 -9.74 18.24 -3.97
CA ILE A 914 -10.19 18.73 -2.68
C ILE A 914 -9.93 17.65 -1.64
N THR A 915 -9.07 17.96 -0.68
CA THR A 915 -8.61 17.05 0.37
C THR A 915 -8.80 17.70 1.75
N GLY A 916 -8.49 16.96 2.82
CA GLY A 916 -8.36 17.54 4.16
C GLY A 916 -7.27 18.62 4.29
N ASP A 917 -6.37 18.72 3.29
CA ASP A 917 -5.30 19.72 3.23
C ASP A 917 -5.71 21.00 2.47
N GLY A 918 -6.95 21.03 1.95
CA GLY A 918 -7.48 22.09 1.09
C GLY A 918 -7.51 21.70 -0.38
N VAL A 919 -7.46 22.69 -1.27
CA VAL A 919 -7.35 22.47 -2.72
C VAL A 919 -5.91 22.17 -3.08
N VAL A 920 -5.62 20.92 -3.44
CA VAL A 920 -4.33 20.52 -4.01
C VAL A 920 -4.34 20.92 -5.49
N GLY A 921 -3.52 21.91 -5.86
CA GLY A 921 -3.51 22.45 -7.21
C GLY A 921 -2.61 23.68 -7.39
N LEU A 922 -2.95 24.52 -8.37
CA LEU A 922 -2.20 25.72 -8.73
C LEU A 922 -2.16 26.76 -7.60
N SER A 923 -3.27 26.98 -6.88
CA SER A 923 -3.35 27.94 -5.76
C SER A 923 -2.39 27.58 -4.63
N ARG A 924 -2.41 26.31 -4.18
CA ARG A 924 -1.47 25.77 -3.20
C ARG A 924 -0.02 25.88 -3.68
N SER A 925 0.23 25.59 -4.95
CA SER A 925 1.59 25.64 -5.52
C SER A 925 2.17 27.06 -5.51
N LEU A 926 1.39 28.07 -5.88
CA LEU A 926 1.79 29.49 -5.84
C LEU A 926 2.00 30.00 -4.41
N LEU A 927 1.05 29.74 -3.50
CA LEU A 927 1.18 30.13 -2.09
C LEU A 927 2.44 29.51 -1.48
N THR A 928 2.64 28.21 -1.71
CA THR A 928 3.84 27.54 -1.23
C THR A 928 5.07 28.18 -1.86
N ALA A 929 5.05 28.59 -3.14
CA ALA A 929 6.18 29.15 -3.89
C ALA A 929 6.66 30.51 -3.35
N GLY A 930 5.88 31.13 -2.45
CA GLY A 930 6.23 32.38 -1.79
C GLY A 930 5.36 33.54 -2.25
N VAL A 931 4.21 33.28 -2.87
CA VAL A 931 3.23 34.32 -3.18
C VAL A 931 2.40 34.67 -1.94
N ASP A 932 2.31 35.94 -1.56
CA ASP A 932 1.58 36.39 -0.34
C ASP A 932 0.06 36.18 -0.44
N SER A 933 -0.50 36.43 -1.63
CA SER A 933 -1.93 36.24 -1.92
C SER A 933 -2.15 35.73 -3.33
N VAL A 934 -3.09 34.81 -3.50
CA VAL A 934 -3.45 34.25 -4.80
C VAL A 934 -4.94 34.43 -5.05
N ALA A 935 -5.30 35.16 -6.11
CA ALA A 935 -6.67 35.23 -6.61
C ALA A 935 -6.88 34.13 -7.66
N VAL A 936 -7.90 33.31 -7.48
CA VAL A 936 -8.24 32.18 -8.37
C VAL A 936 -9.74 32.15 -8.67
N THR A 937 -10.14 31.51 -9.75
CA THR A 937 -11.56 31.39 -10.13
C THR A 937 -12.13 30.01 -9.82
N LEU A 938 -13.37 29.97 -9.33
CA LEU A 938 -14.12 28.73 -9.10
C LEU A 938 -14.71 28.11 -10.38
N TRP A 939 -14.78 28.87 -11.48
CA TRP A 939 -15.26 28.45 -12.79
C TRP A 939 -14.80 29.43 -13.87
N SER A 940 -14.96 29.05 -15.14
CA SER A 940 -14.73 29.93 -16.29
C SER A 940 -15.82 31.01 -16.39
N ILE A 941 -15.40 32.28 -16.40
CA ILE A 941 -16.27 33.45 -16.53
C ILE A 941 -16.20 33.94 -17.99
N PRO A 942 -17.29 34.46 -18.58
CA PRO A 942 -17.20 35.07 -19.91
C PRO A 942 -16.17 36.20 -19.99
N ASP A 943 -15.61 36.39 -21.18
CA ASP A 943 -14.54 37.35 -21.45
C ASP A 943 -14.85 38.81 -21.02
N GLU A 944 -16.00 39.37 -21.42
CA GLU A 944 -16.35 40.77 -21.15
C GLU A 944 -16.49 41.11 -19.63
N PRO A 945 -17.23 40.33 -18.81
CA PRO A 945 -17.24 40.51 -17.36
C PRO A 945 -15.86 40.38 -16.70
N THR A 946 -15.03 39.44 -17.16
CA THR A 946 -13.69 39.20 -16.60
C THR A 946 -12.77 40.38 -16.83
N GLU A 947 -12.76 40.91 -18.06
CA GLU A 947 -11.98 42.12 -18.41
C GLU A 947 -12.39 43.30 -17.50
N LEU A 948 -13.68 43.57 -17.35
CA LEU A 948 -14.17 44.65 -16.48
C LEU A 948 -13.78 44.44 -15.01
N LEU A 949 -13.95 43.22 -14.51
CA LEU A 949 -13.67 42.88 -13.11
C LEU A 949 -12.18 43.02 -12.81
N MET A 950 -11.32 42.42 -13.63
CA MET A 950 -9.87 42.43 -13.40
C MET A 950 -9.26 43.80 -13.60
N THR A 951 -9.65 44.54 -14.64
CA THR A 951 -9.19 45.93 -14.81
C THR A 951 -9.62 46.81 -13.63
N THR A 952 -10.87 46.69 -13.19
CA THR A 952 -11.36 47.43 -12.01
C THR A 952 -10.62 47.00 -10.74
N PHE A 953 -10.32 45.71 -10.56
CA PHE A 953 -9.58 45.23 -9.41
C PHE A 953 -8.20 45.90 -9.32
N TYR A 954 -7.46 45.95 -10.43
CA TYR A 954 -6.17 46.65 -10.48
C TYR A 954 -6.30 48.17 -10.29
N GLU A 955 -7.33 48.82 -10.85
CA GLU A 955 -7.62 50.24 -10.59
C GLU A 955 -7.84 50.49 -9.09
N GLN A 956 -8.65 49.66 -8.42
CA GLN A 956 -8.93 49.80 -6.99
C GLN A 956 -7.68 49.55 -6.14
N LEU A 957 -6.81 48.60 -6.52
CA LEU A 957 -5.54 48.36 -5.81
C LEU A 957 -4.60 49.57 -5.81
N GLN A 958 -4.73 50.50 -6.76
CA GLN A 958 -3.94 51.74 -6.75
C GLN A 958 -4.33 52.66 -5.58
N THR A 959 -5.60 52.63 -5.16
CA THR A 959 -6.16 53.56 -4.16
C THR A 959 -6.55 52.90 -2.84
N THR A 960 -6.71 51.57 -2.83
CA THR A 960 -7.22 50.79 -1.71
C THR A 960 -6.13 49.83 -1.22
N PRO A 961 -5.58 50.01 -0.01
CA PRO A 961 -4.50 49.15 0.47
C PRO A 961 -4.94 47.69 0.67
N ASN A 962 -6.21 47.43 1.02
CA ASN A 962 -6.71 46.09 1.31
C ASN A 962 -7.22 45.41 0.02
N ARG A 963 -6.59 44.28 -0.33
CA ARG A 963 -6.89 43.50 -1.55
C ARG A 963 -8.31 42.91 -1.56
N ALA A 964 -8.82 42.50 -0.41
CA ALA A 964 -10.18 41.96 -0.29
C ALA A 964 -11.22 43.04 -0.57
N ILE A 965 -10.99 44.27 -0.08
CA ILE A 965 -11.87 45.42 -0.36
C ILE A 965 -11.79 45.80 -1.85
N ALA A 966 -10.59 45.83 -2.44
CA ALA A 966 -10.42 46.12 -3.86
C ALA A 966 -11.15 45.09 -4.74
N LEU A 967 -11.05 43.81 -4.41
CA LEU A 967 -11.75 42.74 -5.12
C LEU A 967 -13.27 42.86 -4.94
N GLN A 968 -13.74 43.12 -3.71
CA GLN A 968 -15.15 43.35 -3.43
C GLN A 968 -15.72 44.49 -4.28
N GLN A 969 -15.03 45.63 -4.34
CA GLN A 969 -15.44 46.78 -5.15
C GLN A 969 -15.48 46.45 -6.65
N ALA A 970 -14.52 45.67 -7.14
CA ALA A 970 -14.50 45.19 -8.52
C ALA A 970 -15.70 44.28 -8.83
N MET A 971 -16.02 43.34 -7.94
CA MET A 971 -17.18 42.47 -8.07
C MET A 971 -18.49 43.25 -8.06
N LEU A 972 -18.64 44.23 -7.16
CA LEU A 972 -19.83 45.09 -7.08
C LEU A 972 -20.03 45.90 -8.37
N LYS A 973 -18.96 46.54 -8.89
CA LYS A 973 -19.01 47.30 -10.16
C LYS A 973 -19.32 46.40 -11.36
N THR A 974 -18.82 45.16 -11.35
CA THR A 974 -19.10 44.17 -12.39
C THR A 974 -20.56 43.73 -12.34
N ARG A 975 -21.08 43.44 -11.15
CA ARG A 975 -22.50 43.10 -10.93
C ARG A 975 -23.45 44.18 -11.43
N ASP A 976 -23.10 45.46 -11.31
CA ASP A 976 -23.94 46.55 -11.80
C ASP A 976 -24.15 46.50 -13.33
N GLN A 977 -23.19 45.95 -14.08
CA GLN A 977 -23.28 45.78 -15.54
C GLN A 977 -23.73 44.39 -15.95
N PHE A 978 -23.35 43.36 -15.17
CA PHE A 978 -23.63 41.95 -15.41
C PHE A 978 -24.27 41.32 -14.16
N PRO A 979 -25.60 41.45 -13.96
CA PRO A 979 -26.24 41.13 -12.68
C PRO A 979 -26.17 39.66 -12.26
N HIS A 980 -26.11 38.72 -13.21
CA HIS A 980 -26.10 37.29 -12.91
C HIS A 980 -24.84 36.88 -12.11
N PRO A 981 -24.96 36.18 -10.96
CA PRO A 981 -23.83 35.89 -10.06
C PRO A 981 -22.65 35.16 -10.69
N ALA A 982 -22.91 34.32 -11.70
CA ALA A 982 -21.86 33.62 -12.45
C ALA A 982 -20.82 34.57 -13.11
N ASN A 983 -21.16 35.85 -13.32
CA ASN A 983 -20.29 36.83 -13.96
C ASN A 983 -19.32 37.54 -12.99
N TRP A 984 -19.58 37.52 -11.68
CA TRP A 984 -18.83 38.34 -10.72
C TRP A 984 -18.43 37.62 -9.44
N SER A 985 -19.02 36.46 -9.12
CA SER A 985 -18.80 35.77 -7.84
C SER A 985 -17.79 34.61 -7.88
N ALA A 986 -17.09 34.42 -9.01
CA ALA A 986 -16.20 33.28 -9.20
C ALA A 986 -14.84 33.43 -8.52
N PHE A 987 -14.35 34.67 -8.36
CA PHE A 987 -13.01 34.90 -7.80
C PHE A 987 -12.98 34.69 -6.28
N GLN A 988 -11.99 33.95 -5.82
CA GLN A 988 -11.64 33.81 -4.41
C GLN A 988 -10.20 34.28 -4.20
N LEU A 989 -9.99 35.09 -3.18
CA LEU A 989 -8.67 35.60 -2.80
C LEU A 989 -8.14 34.82 -1.59
N TYR A 990 -7.11 34.03 -1.80
CA TYR A 990 -6.42 33.25 -0.77
C TYR A 990 -5.18 33.98 -0.23
N GLY A 991 -4.87 33.75 1.04
CA GLY A 991 -3.64 34.26 1.68
C GLY A 991 -3.88 35.48 2.57
N GLN A 992 -2.88 36.35 2.69
CA GLN A 992 -2.91 37.45 3.66
C GLN A 992 -3.72 38.67 3.19
N SER A 993 -4.33 39.41 4.13
CA SER A 993 -5.07 40.66 3.85
C SER A 993 -4.18 41.88 3.59
N GLY A 994 -2.84 41.70 3.70
CA GLY A 994 -1.85 42.75 3.85
C GLY A 994 -1.98 43.91 2.86
N ALA A 995 -1.67 45.11 3.36
CA ALA A 995 -1.71 46.34 2.58
C ALA A 995 -0.77 46.25 1.37
N VAL A 996 -1.29 46.40 0.15
CA VAL A 996 -0.44 46.88 -0.96
C VAL A 996 -0.05 48.29 -0.56
N THR A 997 1.25 48.56 -0.42
CA THR A 997 1.73 49.91 -0.12
C THR A 997 1.16 50.87 -1.17
N PRO A 998 0.31 51.86 -0.81
CA PRO A 998 -0.45 52.70 -1.75
C PRO A 998 0.41 53.56 -2.71
N ALA A 999 1.74 53.47 -2.60
CA ALA A 999 2.69 54.29 -3.32
C ALA A 999 3.32 53.58 -4.54
N MET A 1000 2.85 52.39 -4.92
CA MET A 1000 3.63 51.49 -5.78
C MET A 1000 3.13 51.32 -7.22
N ILE A 1001 1.85 51.55 -7.53
CA ILE A 1001 1.38 51.57 -8.92
C ILE A 1001 1.39 53.04 -9.37
N PRO A 1002 2.23 53.42 -10.37
CA PRO A 1002 2.54 54.82 -10.68
C PRO A 1002 1.36 55.68 -11.16
#